data_AF-A0A2V7UFI7-F1
#
_entry.id   AF-A0A2V7UFI7-F1
#
_cell.length_a   1.000
_cell.length_b   1.000
_cell.length_c   1.000
_cell.angle_alpha   90.00
_cell.angle_beta   90.00
_cell.angle_gamma   90.00
#
_symmetry.space_group_name_H-M   'P 1'
#
loop_
_entity.id
_entity.type
_entity.pdbx_description
1 polymer ?
#
loop_
_entity_poly.entity_id
_entity_poly.type
_entity_poly.pdbx_seq_one_letter_code
_entity_poly.pdbx_strand_id
1 'polypeptide(L)'
;MVKAQVPKIFGKLLYGSKFHRLKQSLTADQSVVIERRGSLERLPIGQLVDGLLVEGEEVRDVSALGIRAPAFDPSTWRYDWRTVTHVIRHRRENEILEVRTERGKRVRVTGCHSLFTYDPDRRQVKAVQARSLRAGDYIVAPRRLPEPLQLDRVNLLSHLRADDLAPRWAYVYGIPGAVFDALAAAATTVHLKSGRDKSRRYYRLTAKDGTAVDVLDDSWAQYPRKGFLPARLVKRLGLETECAGAVLRTYHHGAVKETPVTWVLNPPLMRLLGLYVAEGHCDARQVGFTFSSRETNLVEEVVATARGLGLSTTIEPRARNAMRVKLFGGLTSLLFPAWCGRGAKNKQVPPFVYHAGPDLRQHFLDGLYLGDGHRVKTRDVLMFGSASRTLVEDVELLWLFQGVVPSRHGPSIHHGLGRNPCVFWRLDVHGFDIGASHVYTRRGTHERRNRYRLFPIAKLALRQADHGTRVGAEPESLLRAVGLGTGPAGAGKSLGIVMGVVPGMSYGLADLTSLAGGRVTRHLATHLVDRGYLSTVEDDGYAATSKIDDLRREIDAVGSFVASDLCLLRVVDVTEVASGNPFVYDLSVLGCENFVAGEGAIACHNSRGQQGIGISAAAMYGQLTTGKPIRVTSRVGKRKAAHVFDIQLDTRKNEPVVTHDETMEEWHQEHGTRVELEIVANWQQGQRFVNRYVEHTALANPHATIHYTRPVGVAQRANADKPGNETLSFPRATSELPKEAMEIKPHPHGVELGALMLMARESKSHDVRGFLQTAFSRVSAAAAGEILAKVSWGKKPVKPRVLGANRAMAEELHKVIAETRLMNPPTNCLSPIGDELMRKGLVSFLNVIESEGESGDENTQLDLDSAGMKPAKKAGKAAPAAKQQAKVAPEPAQPSIPDASPEEGVEKIKGHNYFIATVTRPPKVYRGNPFQVEVGLAYGGSWPPDKTIELFRFANRVPLLFQRGACGITEGIVRTDWRNYMLSQPKGSLPVGPMALLVHIASVWVPFTSESKEAVAHYPDIMKEIQLAAQECGRKLATFIRKRKAADYQAQRRSIFELYIEEVAIAIGKITGRKPNPIKREFLQVAHKVTAAEIKEEEKALMEEEGKPKAKSRARAEEE
;
A
#
# COMPACT_ATOMS: atom_id res chain seq x y z
N MET A 1 33.91 24.43 -7.23
CA MET A 1 32.87 23.93 -6.31
C MET A 1 31.48 24.00 -6.95
N VAL A 2 31.00 25.18 -7.36
CA VAL A 2 29.66 25.39 -7.97
C VAL A 2 29.39 24.47 -9.17
N LYS A 3 30.23 24.52 -10.23
CA LYS A 3 30.10 23.64 -11.42
C LYS A 3 30.02 22.15 -11.11
N ALA A 4 30.65 21.69 -10.01
CA ALA A 4 30.71 20.28 -9.66
C ALA A 4 29.58 19.82 -8.72
N GLN A 5 28.99 20.75 -7.94
CA GLN A 5 28.02 20.43 -6.89
C GLN A 5 26.58 20.74 -7.32
N VAL A 6 26.34 21.86 -8.01
CA VAL A 6 24.98 22.30 -8.39
C VAL A 6 24.27 21.23 -9.23
N PRO A 7 24.89 20.66 -10.29
CA PRO A 7 24.26 19.56 -11.03
C PRO A 7 23.93 18.36 -10.14
N LYS A 8 24.79 18.00 -9.18
CA LYS A 8 24.57 16.85 -8.31
C LYS A 8 23.49 17.07 -7.26
N ILE A 9 23.25 18.31 -6.84
CA ILE A 9 22.21 18.65 -5.86
C ILE A 9 20.83 18.65 -6.52
N PHE A 10 20.73 19.25 -7.71
CA PHE A 10 19.45 19.42 -8.39
C PHE A 10 19.12 18.27 -9.33
N GLY A 11 20.14 17.60 -9.89
CA GLY A 11 19.95 16.65 -10.97
C GLY A 11 20.33 15.20 -10.66
N LYS A 12 20.78 14.89 -9.45
CA LYS A 12 20.89 13.51 -8.97
C LYS A 12 19.69 13.22 -8.08
N LEU A 13 18.85 12.24 -8.41
CA LEU A 13 17.91 11.73 -7.41
C LEU A 13 18.78 11.25 -6.26
N LEU A 14 18.47 11.70 -5.04
CA LEU A 14 19.04 11.14 -3.81
C LEU A 14 18.58 9.67 -3.59
N TYR A 15 18.54 8.86 -4.65
CA TYR A 15 18.99 7.47 -4.59
C TYR A 15 20.49 7.47 -4.26
N GLY A 16 20.86 7.86 -3.04
CA GLY A 16 22.25 7.82 -2.61
C GLY A 16 22.74 8.99 -1.76
N SER A 17 22.11 9.24 -0.61
CA SER A 17 22.99 9.31 0.57
C SER A 17 23.66 7.93 0.67
N LYS A 18 24.95 7.87 1.02
CA LYS A 18 25.74 6.63 1.06
C LYS A 18 25.15 5.50 1.93
N PHE A 19 23.99 5.71 2.55
CA PHE A 19 23.30 4.78 3.43
C PHE A 19 22.34 3.78 2.76
N HIS A 20 21.92 3.93 1.50
CA HIS A 20 20.91 3.01 0.92
C HIS A 20 21.23 2.55 -0.51
N ARG A 21 22.37 1.87 -0.69
CA ARG A 21 22.62 1.00 -1.85
C ARG A 21 22.21 -0.45 -1.57
N LEU A 22 21.08 -0.65 -0.89
CA LEU A 22 20.49 -1.98 -0.66
C LEU A 22 19.17 -2.04 -1.44
N LYS A 23 19.29 -2.29 -2.75
CA LYS A 23 18.15 -2.38 -3.67
C LYS A 23 17.41 -3.71 -3.44
N GLN A 24 16.09 -3.64 -3.26
CA GLN A 24 15.23 -4.82 -3.03
C GLN A 24 14.90 -5.47 -4.38
N SER A 25 15.25 -6.72 -4.58
CA SER A 25 15.03 -7.37 -5.88
C SER A 25 14.96 -8.90 -5.81
N LEU A 26 14.32 -9.50 -6.81
CA LEU A 26 14.21 -10.94 -7.08
C LEU A 26 15.30 -11.41 -8.04
N THR A 27 15.54 -12.72 -8.06
CA THR A 27 16.40 -13.35 -9.08
C THR A 27 15.67 -13.56 -10.40
N ALA A 28 16.41 -13.60 -11.51
CA ALA A 28 15.89 -13.66 -12.89
C ALA A 28 14.91 -14.81 -13.15
N ASP A 29 15.14 -15.95 -12.51
CA ASP A 29 14.40 -17.20 -12.68
C ASP A 29 13.07 -17.23 -11.93
N GLN A 30 12.81 -16.26 -11.04
CA GLN A 30 11.59 -16.24 -10.26
C GLN A 30 10.40 -16.00 -11.17
N SER A 31 9.43 -16.91 -11.14
CA SER A 31 8.21 -16.79 -11.93
C SER A 31 7.32 -15.69 -11.39
N VAL A 32 6.79 -14.86 -12.28
CA VAL A 32 5.75 -13.88 -12.00
C VAL A 32 4.51 -14.21 -12.82
N VAL A 33 3.34 -13.95 -12.25
CA VAL A 33 2.05 -14.07 -12.93
C VAL A 33 1.65 -12.68 -13.37
N ILE A 34 1.46 -12.50 -14.68
CA ILE A 34 1.01 -11.23 -15.25
C ILE A 34 -0.17 -11.46 -16.18
N GLU A 35 -0.91 -10.40 -16.43
CA GLU A 35 -1.94 -10.35 -17.45
C GLU A 35 -1.57 -9.27 -18.46
N ARG A 36 -1.53 -9.66 -19.73
CA ARG A 36 -1.17 -8.78 -20.85
C ARG A 36 -2.16 -8.98 -21.97
N ARG A 37 -2.78 -7.88 -22.44
CA ARG A 37 -3.77 -7.91 -23.55
C ARG A 37 -4.91 -8.94 -23.34
N GLY A 38 -5.34 -9.13 -22.09
CA GLY A 38 -6.40 -10.07 -21.73
C GLY A 38 -5.99 -11.55 -21.74
N SER A 39 -4.69 -11.86 -21.86
CA SER A 39 -4.14 -13.21 -21.71
C SER A 39 -3.29 -13.28 -20.45
N LEU A 40 -3.48 -14.36 -19.69
CA LEU A 40 -2.66 -14.67 -18.53
C LEU A 40 -1.35 -15.35 -18.95
N GLU A 41 -0.23 -14.78 -18.52
CA GLU A 41 1.11 -15.29 -18.79
C GLU A 41 1.87 -15.53 -17.49
N ARG A 42 2.60 -16.64 -17.44
CA ARG A 42 3.52 -16.98 -16.35
C ARG A 42 4.91 -17.15 -16.94
N LEU A 43 5.82 -16.27 -16.55
CA LEU A 43 7.18 -16.27 -17.05
C LEU A 43 8.18 -15.83 -15.99
N PRO A 44 9.47 -16.19 -16.13
CA PRO A 44 10.52 -15.66 -15.28
C PRO A 44 10.58 -14.13 -15.37
N ILE A 45 10.70 -13.46 -14.22
CA ILE A 45 10.74 -12.00 -14.13
C ILE A 45 11.91 -11.43 -14.95
N GLY A 46 13.05 -12.13 -15.02
CA GLY A 46 14.18 -11.70 -15.85
C GLY A 46 13.81 -11.64 -17.32
N GLN A 47 13.13 -12.67 -17.83
CA GLN A 47 12.66 -12.72 -19.23
C GLN A 47 11.63 -11.62 -19.51
N LEU A 48 10.73 -11.34 -18.57
CA LEU A 48 9.75 -10.27 -18.69
C LEU A 48 10.43 -8.90 -18.77
N VAL A 49 11.30 -8.61 -17.82
CA VAL A 49 11.94 -7.30 -17.68
C VAL A 49 12.95 -7.07 -18.80
N ASP A 50 13.84 -8.03 -19.08
CA ASP A 50 14.82 -7.90 -20.16
C ASP A 50 14.16 -7.79 -21.54
N GLY A 51 13.02 -8.44 -21.77
CA GLY A 51 12.24 -8.30 -23.00
C GLY A 51 11.52 -6.95 -23.14
N LEU A 52 11.36 -6.21 -22.04
CA LEU A 52 10.73 -4.89 -22.01
C LEU A 52 11.75 -3.76 -21.91
N LEU A 53 12.98 -3.99 -21.45
CA LEU A 53 14.02 -2.96 -21.38
C LEU A 53 14.70 -2.75 -22.75
N VAL A 54 15.02 -1.49 -23.07
CA VAL A 54 15.90 -1.17 -24.20
C VAL A 54 17.37 -1.33 -23.75
N GLU A 55 18.27 -1.59 -24.69
CA GLU A 55 19.71 -1.73 -24.42
C GLU A 55 20.26 -0.50 -23.68
N GLY A 56 20.86 -0.72 -22.51
CA GLY A 56 21.36 0.33 -21.62
C GLY A 56 20.37 0.89 -20.58
N GLU A 57 19.09 0.48 -20.58
CA GLU A 57 18.11 0.89 -19.56
C GLU A 57 18.14 -0.04 -18.32
N GLU A 58 18.03 0.54 -17.12
CA GLU A 58 17.82 -0.19 -15.85
C GLU A 58 16.36 -0.13 -15.38
N VAL A 59 15.62 0.91 -15.74
CA VAL A 59 14.22 1.13 -15.35
C VAL A 59 13.43 1.63 -16.55
N ARG A 60 12.22 1.11 -16.76
CA ARG A 60 11.32 1.58 -17.82
C ARG A 60 9.88 1.65 -17.33
N ASP A 61 9.20 2.74 -17.68
CA ASP A 61 7.75 2.88 -17.52
C ASP A 61 7.03 2.00 -18.56
N VAL A 62 6.15 1.13 -18.07
CA VAL A 62 5.36 0.18 -18.86
C VAL A 62 3.85 0.35 -18.65
N SER A 63 3.43 1.42 -17.99
CA SER A 63 2.02 1.71 -17.70
C SER A 63 1.15 1.73 -18.96
N ALA A 64 1.68 2.25 -20.07
CA ALA A 64 1.00 2.30 -21.37
C ALA A 64 0.85 0.92 -22.06
N LEU A 65 1.58 -0.11 -21.61
CA LEU A 65 1.55 -1.44 -22.23
C LEU A 65 0.38 -2.32 -21.71
N GLY A 66 -0.38 -1.83 -20.72
CA GLY A 66 -1.53 -2.54 -20.16
C GLY A 66 -1.17 -3.85 -19.46
N ILE A 67 0.01 -3.91 -18.85
CA ILE A 67 0.46 -5.08 -18.08
C ILE A 67 -0.09 -4.98 -16.66
N ARG A 68 -0.74 -6.03 -16.19
CA ARG A 68 -1.28 -6.13 -14.82
C ARG A 68 -0.65 -7.28 -14.06
N ALA A 69 -0.50 -7.14 -12.75
CA ALA A 69 -0.04 -8.18 -11.85
C ALA A 69 -1.02 -8.31 -10.67
N PRO A 70 -1.21 -9.52 -10.10
CA PRO A 70 -2.02 -9.70 -8.92
C PRO A 70 -1.31 -9.06 -7.71
N ALA A 71 -2.00 -8.15 -7.04
CA ALA A 71 -1.53 -7.47 -5.84
C ALA A 71 -2.67 -7.38 -4.82
N PHE A 72 -2.35 -7.53 -3.53
CA PHE A 72 -3.35 -7.36 -2.48
C PHE A 72 -3.44 -5.91 -2.02
N ASP A 73 -4.63 -5.44 -1.70
CA ASP A 73 -4.80 -4.11 -1.11
C ASP A 73 -4.39 -4.13 0.38
N PRO A 74 -3.44 -3.27 0.84
CA PRO A 74 -3.02 -3.26 2.24
C PRO A 74 -4.12 -2.98 3.26
N SER A 75 -5.23 -2.35 2.84
CA SER A 75 -6.37 -2.01 3.69
C SER A 75 -7.40 -3.14 3.81
N THR A 76 -7.65 -3.88 2.72
CA THR A 76 -8.70 -4.91 2.67
C THR A 76 -8.17 -6.34 2.62
N TRP A 77 -6.87 -6.51 2.35
CA TRP A 77 -6.17 -7.79 2.19
C TRP A 77 -6.77 -8.70 1.12
N ARG A 78 -7.48 -8.12 0.14
CA ARG A 78 -8.02 -8.81 -1.02
C ARG A 78 -7.13 -8.61 -2.23
N TYR A 79 -6.98 -9.65 -3.04
CA TYR A 79 -6.22 -9.57 -4.28
C TYR A 79 -7.02 -8.97 -5.42
N ASP A 80 -6.37 -8.15 -6.23
CA ASP A 80 -6.93 -7.57 -7.45
C ASP A 80 -5.86 -7.45 -8.55
N TRP A 81 -6.29 -7.34 -9.81
CA TRP A 81 -5.40 -7.12 -10.95
C TRP A 81 -5.00 -5.65 -11.02
N ARG A 82 -3.75 -5.33 -10.66
CA ARG A 82 -3.24 -3.95 -10.61
C ARG A 82 -2.21 -3.69 -11.70
N THR A 83 -2.23 -2.46 -12.24
CA THR A 83 -1.33 -2.04 -13.32
C THR A 83 0.12 -2.00 -12.83
N VAL A 84 1.00 -2.64 -13.60
CA VAL A 84 2.45 -2.54 -13.44
C VAL A 84 2.89 -1.21 -14.07
N THR A 85 3.47 -0.32 -13.27
CA THR A 85 3.93 0.99 -13.75
C THR A 85 5.37 0.93 -14.24
N HIS A 86 6.26 0.22 -13.55
CA HIS A 86 7.66 0.16 -13.91
C HIS A 86 8.22 -1.26 -13.84
N VAL A 87 9.12 -1.57 -14.77
CA VAL A 87 10.00 -2.74 -14.72
C VAL A 87 11.42 -2.29 -14.38
N ILE A 88 12.10 -3.07 -13.55
CA ILE A 88 13.37 -2.67 -12.94
C ILE A 88 14.37 -3.82 -13.03
N ARG A 89 15.59 -3.51 -13.46
CA ARG A 89 16.75 -4.40 -13.48
C ARG A 89 17.95 -3.71 -12.85
N HIS A 90 18.65 -4.41 -11.97
CA HIS A 90 19.84 -3.91 -11.30
C HIS A 90 20.95 -4.96 -11.27
N ARG A 91 22.19 -4.49 -11.24
CA ARG A 91 23.33 -5.37 -11.01
C ARG A 91 23.33 -5.86 -9.56
N ARG A 92 23.57 -7.16 -9.37
CA ARG A 92 23.59 -7.85 -8.08
C ARG A 92 24.79 -7.38 -7.25
N GLU A 93 24.51 -6.81 -6.07
CA GLU A 93 25.52 -6.44 -5.07
C GLU A 93 25.35 -7.17 -3.74
N ASN A 94 24.22 -7.87 -3.53
CA ASN A 94 23.87 -8.54 -2.28
C ASN A 94 23.79 -10.07 -2.39
N GLU A 95 23.80 -10.72 -1.24
CA GLU A 95 23.51 -12.15 -1.12
C GLU A 95 22.08 -12.47 -1.60
N ILE A 96 21.90 -13.68 -2.13
CA ILE A 96 20.59 -14.20 -2.52
C ILE A 96 20.19 -15.24 -1.48
N LEU A 97 19.01 -15.06 -0.89
CA LEU A 97 18.41 -16.00 0.03
C LEU A 97 17.27 -16.73 -0.68
N GLU A 98 17.26 -18.05 -0.57
CA GLU A 98 16.12 -18.90 -0.90
C GLU A 98 15.31 -19.16 0.36
N VAL A 99 14.08 -18.66 0.38
CA VAL A 99 13.11 -18.91 1.45
C VAL A 99 12.20 -20.05 1.02
N ARG A 100 12.14 -21.13 1.81
CA ARG A 100 11.29 -22.31 1.56
C ARG A 100 10.22 -22.42 2.63
N THR A 101 9.00 -22.77 2.24
CA THR A 101 7.86 -22.92 3.17
C THR A 101 7.44 -24.37 3.37
N GLU A 102 6.61 -24.62 4.38
CA GLU A 102 6.11 -25.96 4.74
C GLU A 102 5.21 -26.60 3.67
N ARG A 103 4.63 -25.79 2.78
CA ARG A 103 3.86 -26.26 1.61
C ARG A 103 4.74 -26.47 0.38
N GLY A 104 6.05 -26.40 0.50
CA GLY A 104 7.00 -26.58 -0.60
C GLY A 104 7.06 -25.42 -1.59
N LYS A 105 6.54 -24.24 -1.20
CA LYS A 105 6.72 -23.01 -1.97
C LYS A 105 8.09 -22.42 -1.70
N ARG A 106 8.67 -21.75 -2.68
CA ARG A 106 10.00 -21.15 -2.56
C ARG A 106 10.12 -19.83 -3.33
N VAL A 107 10.85 -18.88 -2.76
CA VAL A 107 11.19 -17.63 -3.42
C VAL A 107 12.66 -17.31 -3.22
N ARG A 108 13.34 -16.87 -4.28
CA ARG A 108 14.75 -16.43 -4.25
C ARG A 108 14.85 -14.93 -4.42
N VAL A 109 15.24 -14.27 -3.33
CA VAL A 109 15.29 -12.81 -3.21
C VAL A 109 16.65 -12.35 -2.71
N THR A 110 16.98 -11.09 -2.98
CA THR A 110 18.12 -10.44 -2.31
C THR A 110 17.87 -10.35 -0.81
N GLY A 111 18.91 -10.45 0.02
CA GLY A 111 18.76 -10.45 1.47
C GLY A 111 18.07 -9.21 2.06
N CYS A 112 18.07 -8.09 1.34
CA CYS A 112 17.39 -6.84 1.73
C CYS A 112 15.97 -6.69 1.18
N HIS A 113 15.51 -7.59 0.30
CA HIS A 113 14.15 -7.56 -0.24
C HIS A 113 13.14 -7.90 0.85
N SER A 114 12.03 -7.17 0.87
CA SER A 114 11.00 -7.36 1.89
C SER A 114 9.92 -8.32 1.41
N LEU A 115 9.63 -9.32 2.23
CA LEU A 115 8.43 -10.15 2.14
C LEU A 115 7.41 -9.65 3.17
N PHE A 116 6.20 -10.18 3.16
CA PHE A 116 5.18 -9.81 4.14
C PHE A 116 5.04 -10.90 5.22
N THR A 117 4.84 -10.48 6.46
CA THR A 117 4.45 -11.31 7.62
C THR A 117 3.20 -10.73 8.27
N TYR A 118 2.57 -11.45 9.19
CA TYR A 118 1.45 -10.94 9.98
C TYR A 118 1.91 -10.73 11.41
N ASP A 119 1.70 -9.51 11.92
CA ASP A 119 1.98 -9.14 13.29
C ASP A 119 0.72 -9.41 14.14
N PRO A 120 0.72 -10.43 15.01
CA PRO A 120 -0.46 -10.80 15.81
C PRO A 120 -0.83 -9.74 16.85
N ASP A 121 0.15 -9.03 17.42
CA ASP A 121 -0.09 -8.01 18.45
C ASP A 121 -0.76 -6.78 17.86
N ARG A 122 -0.27 -6.35 16.70
CA ARG A 122 -0.79 -5.18 15.99
C ARG A 122 -1.97 -5.50 15.08
N ARG A 123 -2.20 -6.79 14.79
CA ARG A 123 -3.20 -7.34 13.88
C ARG A 123 -3.08 -6.79 12.46
N GLN A 124 -1.85 -6.71 11.94
CA GLN A 124 -1.56 -6.08 10.64
C GLN A 124 -0.58 -6.91 9.82
N VAL A 125 -0.70 -6.85 8.50
CA VAL A 125 0.35 -7.33 7.61
C VAL A 125 1.50 -6.32 7.60
N LYS A 126 2.72 -6.80 7.83
CA LYS A 126 3.93 -6.00 7.94
C LYS A 126 5.01 -6.52 7.00
N ALA A 127 5.80 -5.62 6.42
CA ALA A 127 6.98 -5.96 5.64
C ALA A 127 8.15 -6.42 6.54
N VAL A 128 8.81 -7.51 6.17
CA VAL A 128 9.96 -8.11 6.85
C VAL A 128 11.04 -8.45 5.83
N GLN A 129 12.30 -8.10 6.11
CA GLN A 129 13.39 -8.37 5.18
C GLN A 129 13.73 -9.86 5.12
N ALA A 130 14.09 -10.36 3.94
CA ALA A 130 14.46 -11.76 3.76
C ALA A 130 15.58 -12.21 4.71
N ARG A 131 16.61 -11.38 4.95
CA ARG A 131 17.71 -11.68 5.90
C ARG A 131 17.28 -11.81 7.36
N SER A 132 16.13 -11.25 7.70
CA SER A 132 15.57 -11.35 9.04
C SER A 132 14.73 -12.60 9.26
N LEU A 133 14.32 -13.28 8.18
CA LEU A 133 13.53 -14.50 8.28
C LEU A 133 14.37 -15.67 8.80
N ARG A 134 13.73 -16.52 9.59
CA ARG A 134 14.26 -17.78 10.15
C ARG A 134 13.27 -18.91 9.92
N ALA A 135 13.77 -20.14 10.00
CA ALA A 135 12.91 -21.31 10.07
C ALA A 135 11.99 -21.20 11.29
N GLY A 136 10.68 -21.35 11.08
CA GLY A 136 9.64 -21.12 12.08
C GLY A 136 8.82 -19.85 11.83
N ASP A 137 9.40 -18.82 11.20
CA ASP A 137 8.69 -17.57 10.90
C ASP A 137 7.57 -17.78 9.88
N TYR A 138 6.63 -16.85 9.83
CA TYR A 138 5.53 -16.86 8.88
C TYR A 138 5.70 -15.81 7.79
N ILE A 139 5.38 -16.21 6.55
CA ILE A 139 5.27 -15.29 5.42
C ILE A 139 3.87 -15.35 4.81
N VAL A 140 3.42 -14.23 4.26
CA VAL A 140 2.13 -14.09 3.60
C VAL A 140 2.21 -14.62 2.18
N ALA A 141 1.20 -15.40 1.79
CA ALA A 141 0.98 -15.89 0.44
C ALA A 141 -0.50 -15.76 0.06
N PRO A 142 -0.83 -15.70 -1.24
CA PRO A 142 -2.22 -15.75 -1.69
C PRO A 142 -2.87 -17.07 -1.28
N ARG A 143 -4.02 -16.97 -0.60
CA ARG A 143 -5.00 -18.04 -0.44
C ARG A 143 -5.82 -18.18 -1.71
N ARG A 144 -6.21 -17.04 -2.30
CA ARG A 144 -6.96 -16.95 -3.55
C ARG A 144 -6.37 -15.88 -4.46
N LEU A 145 -6.23 -16.18 -5.74
CA LEU A 145 -5.85 -15.21 -6.76
C LEU A 145 -7.08 -14.54 -7.40
N PRO A 146 -6.96 -13.31 -7.91
CA PRO A 146 -8.07 -12.59 -8.50
C PRO A 146 -8.52 -13.27 -9.79
N GLU A 147 -9.84 -13.35 -10.02
CA GLU A 147 -10.36 -14.01 -11.21
C GLU A 147 -9.91 -13.28 -12.48
N PRO A 148 -9.38 -13.99 -13.50
CA PRO A 148 -9.08 -13.39 -14.80
C PRO A 148 -10.37 -13.15 -15.60
N LEU A 149 -10.27 -12.40 -16.70
CA LEU A 149 -11.38 -12.20 -17.62
C LEU A 149 -11.93 -13.55 -18.12
N GLN A 150 -13.22 -13.78 -17.95
CA GLN A 150 -13.84 -15.07 -18.29
C GLN A 150 -14.14 -15.21 -19.78
N LEU A 151 -13.85 -16.40 -20.32
CA LEU A 151 -14.18 -16.83 -21.68
C LEU A 151 -15.19 -17.98 -21.62
N ASP A 152 -16.16 -17.96 -22.53
CA ASP A 152 -17.17 -19.02 -22.73
C ASP A 152 -16.86 -19.89 -23.95
N ARG A 153 -15.93 -19.46 -24.81
CA ARG A 153 -15.60 -20.10 -26.09
C ARG A 153 -14.14 -19.88 -26.49
N VAL A 154 -13.61 -20.78 -27.30
CA VAL A 154 -12.25 -20.70 -27.86
C VAL A 154 -12.29 -20.73 -29.38
N ASN A 155 -11.63 -19.77 -30.03
CA ASN A 155 -11.49 -19.70 -31.49
C ASN A 155 -10.23 -20.46 -31.92
N LEU A 156 -10.40 -21.53 -32.69
CA LEU A 156 -9.30 -22.39 -33.13
C LEU A 156 -8.28 -21.64 -34.02
N LEU A 157 -8.75 -20.72 -34.87
CA LEU A 157 -7.87 -19.96 -35.78
C LEU A 157 -6.93 -19.02 -35.02
N SER A 158 -7.36 -18.50 -33.86
CA SER A 158 -6.51 -17.66 -33.00
C SER A 158 -5.27 -18.39 -32.49
N HIS A 159 -5.34 -19.72 -32.35
CA HIS A 159 -4.26 -20.56 -31.83
C HIS A 159 -3.45 -21.30 -32.90
N LEU A 160 -3.78 -21.13 -34.19
CA LEU A 160 -3.05 -21.74 -35.31
C LEU A 160 -2.09 -20.74 -35.95
N ARG A 161 -0.87 -21.18 -36.30
CA ARG A 161 0.07 -20.36 -37.07
C ARG A 161 -0.21 -20.50 -38.57
N ALA A 162 0.05 -19.43 -39.33
CA ALA A 162 -0.14 -19.45 -40.78
C ALA A 162 0.73 -20.51 -41.48
N ASP A 163 1.90 -20.80 -40.94
CA ASP A 163 2.82 -21.81 -41.49
C ASP A 163 2.37 -23.24 -41.20
N ASP A 164 1.72 -23.49 -40.05
CA ASP A 164 1.12 -24.80 -39.74
C ASP A 164 -0.01 -25.16 -40.73
N LEU A 165 -0.59 -24.13 -41.36
CA LEU A 165 -1.64 -24.25 -42.38
C LEU A 165 -1.08 -24.32 -43.80
N ALA A 166 0.20 -24.02 -44.04
CA ALA A 166 0.79 -24.00 -45.37
C ALA A 166 0.86 -25.38 -46.08
N PRO A 167 1.21 -26.50 -45.40
CA PRO A 167 1.28 -27.82 -46.04
C PRO A 167 -0.07 -28.56 -46.07
N ARG A 168 -1.20 -27.92 -45.71
CA ARG A 168 -2.49 -28.60 -45.46
C ARG A 168 -3.66 -27.93 -46.18
N TRP A 169 -4.54 -28.73 -46.77
CA TRP A 169 -5.77 -28.28 -47.44
C TRP A 169 -6.89 -27.91 -46.44
N ALA A 170 -6.67 -26.85 -45.66
CA ALA A 170 -7.63 -26.32 -44.69
C ALA A 170 -8.32 -25.04 -45.20
N TYR A 171 -9.65 -25.03 -45.16
CA TYR A 171 -10.49 -23.95 -45.67
C TYR A 171 -11.58 -23.60 -44.68
N VAL A 172 -11.92 -22.31 -44.59
CA VAL A 172 -12.98 -21.78 -43.74
C VAL A 172 -14.21 -21.54 -44.61
N TYR A 173 -15.33 -22.19 -44.29
CA TYR A 173 -16.60 -22.12 -45.01
C TYR A 173 -17.68 -21.45 -44.16
N GLY A 174 -18.67 -20.82 -44.80
CA GLY A 174 -19.75 -20.12 -44.08
C GLY A 174 -19.33 -18.73 -43.59
N ILE A 175 -18.45 -18.08 -44.35
CA ILE A 175 -18.00 -16.71 -44.10
C ILE A 175 -19.11 -15.73 -44.53
N PRO A 176 -19.47 -14.73 -43.71
CA PRO A 176 -20.50 -13.76 -44.08
C PRO A 176 -20.17 -12.99 -45.37
N GLY A 177 -21.18 -12.74 -46.21
CA GLY A 177 -21.02 -11.99 -47.48
C GLY A 177 -20.33 -10.64 -47.32
N ALA A 178 -20.67 -9.92 -46.24
CA ALA A 178 -20.08 -8.63 -45.91
C ALA A 178 -18.54 -8.65 -45.75
N VAL A 179 -17.96 -9.80 -45.35
CA VAL A 179 -16.50 -9.95 -45.26
C VAL A 179 -15.87 -9.99 -46.66
N PHE A 180 -16.53 -10.64 -47.62
CA PHE A 180 -16.07 -10.64 -49.02
C PHE A 180 -16.19 -9.25 -49.65
N ASP A 181 -17.28 -8.54 -49.38
CA ASP A 181 -17.50 -7.18 -49.88
C ASP A 181 -16.42 -6.21 -49.35
N ALA A 182 -16.12 -6.29 -48.05
CA ALA A 182 -15.07 -5.48 -47.43
C ALA A 182 -13.68 -5.78 -48.01
N LEU A 183 -13.36 -7.07 -48.24
CA LEU A 183 -12.09 -7.44 -48.85
C LEU A 183 -12.01 -7.01 -50.32
N ALA A 184 -13.11 -7.08 -51.07
CA ALA A 184 -13.16 -6.61 -52.45
C ALA A 184 -12.96 -5.10 -52.56
N ALA A 185 -13.55 -4.32 -51.65
CA ALA A 185 -13.35 -2.87 -51.58
C ALA A 185 -11.91 -2.47 -51.23
N ALA A 186 -11.22 -3.30 -50.43
CA ALA A 186 -9.84 -3.06 -50.01
C ALA A 186 -8.79 -3.59 -51.00
N ALA A 187 -9.18 -4.40 -51.99
CA ALA A 187 -8.26 -5.04 -52.92
C ALA A 187 -7.83 -4.11 -54.06
N THR A 188 -6.56 -4.18 -54.44
CA THR A 188 -6.03 -3.48 -55.63
C THR A 188 -5.59 -4.48 -56.69
N THR A 189 -5.91 -4.21 -57.96
CA THR A 189 -5.52 -5.11 -59.07
C THR A 189 -4.08 -4.86 -59.49
N VAL A 190 -3.25 -5.90 -59.51
CA VAL A 190 -1.83 -5.85 -59.86
C VAL A 190 -1.49 -6.95 -60.86
N HIS A 191 -0.57 -6.67 -61.79
CA HIS A 191 0.00 -7.66 -62.71
C HIS A 191 1.45 -7.94 -62.28
N LEU A 192 1.74 -9.17 -61.85
CA LEU A 192 3.09 -9.56 -61.43
C LEU A 192 3.95 -9.89 -62.66
N LYS A 193 5.06 -9.16 -62.87
CA LYS A 193 5.99 -9.36 -64.00
C LYS A 193 6.93 -10.58 -63.85
N SER A 194 6.80 -11.35 -62.77
CA SER A 194 7.70 -12.46 -62.43
C SER A 194 6.97 -13.81 -62.54
N GLY A 195 7.10 -14.47 -63.70
CA GLY A 195 6.56 -15.80 -63.98
C GLY A 195 6.54 -16.12 -65.49
N ARG A 196 6.35 -17.39 -65.86
CA ARG A 196 6.29 -17.86 -67.28
C ARG A 196 5.13 -17.26 -68.09
N ASP A 197 4.17 -16.59 -67.45
CA ASP A 197 2.93 -16.12 -68.06
C ASP A 197 2.63 -14.69 -67.59
N LYS A 198 2.96 -13.70 -68.43
CA LYS A 198 2.94 -12.25 -68.10
C LYS A 198 1.55 -11.61 -68.14
N SER A 199 0.50 -12.41 -68.36
CA SER A 199 -0.88 -11.97 -68.59
C SER A 199 -1.80 -12.04 -67.37
N ARG A 200 -1.35 -12.67 -66.26
CA ARG A 200 -2.23 -13.01 -65.14
C ARG A 200 -2.47 -11.85 -64.18
N ARG A 201 -3.76 -11.62 -63.87
CA ARG A 201 -4.24 -10.61 -62.91
C ARG A 201 -4.21 -11.17 -61.48
N TYR A 202 -3.81 -10.32 -60.54
CA TYR A 202 -3.82 -10.62 -59.10
C TYR A 202 -4.55 -9.51 -58.35
N TYR A 203 -5.25 -9.89 -57.28
CA TYR A 203 -5.81 -8.99 -56.29
C TYR A 203 -4.85 -8.92 -55.10
N ARG A 204 -4.30 -7.73 -54.87
CA ARG A 204 -3.43 -7.43 -53.72
C ARG A 204 -4.27 -6.95 -52.56
N LEU A 205 -4.19 -7.69 -51.46
CA LEU A 205 -4.77 -7.38 -50.17
C LEU A 205 -3.66 -6.99 -49.19
N THR A 206 -3.96 -6.11 -48.24
CA THR A 206 -3.03 -5.72 -47.18
C THR A 206 -3.37 -6.47 -45.90
N ALA A 207 -2.41 -7.21 -45.35
CA ALA A 207 -2.54 -7.88 -44.06
C ALA A 207 -2.43 -6.88 -42.90
N LYS A 208 -2.83 -7.29 -41.67
CA LYS A 208 -2.75 -6.44 -40.47
C LYS A 208 -1.32 -6.03 -40.09
N ASP A 209 -0.31 -6.78 -40.54
CA ASP A 209 1.11 -6.48 -40.36
C ASP A 209 1.69 -5.57 -41.46
N GLY A 210 0.86 -5.09 -42.39
CA GLY A 210 1.27 -4.26 -43.52
C GLY A 210 1.82 -5.05 -44.71
N THR A 211 1.87 -6.39 -44.64
CA THR A 211 2.38 -7.21 -45.74
C THR A 211 1.36 -7.34 -46.87
N ALA A 212 1.83 -7.29 -48.12
CA ALA A 212 0.99 -7.54 -49.28
C ALA A 212 0.72 -9.05 -49.44
N VAL A 213 -0.54 -9.40 -49.66
CA VAL A 213 -1.01 -10.75 -49.95
C VAL A 213 -1.67 -10.75 -51.32
N ASP A 214 -1.00 -11.34 -52.30
CA ASP A 214 -1.48 -11.39 -53.68
C ASP A 214 -2.28 -12.69 -53.91
N VAL A 215 -3.52 -12.56 -54.37
CA VAL A 215 -4.44 -13.66 -54.70
C VAL A 215 -4.70 -13.64 -56.20
N LEU A 216 -4.56 -14.78 -56.89
CA LEU A 216 -4.82 -14.89 -58.33
C LEU A 216 -6.31 -14.62 -58.63
N ASP A 217 -6.60 -13.91 -59.72
CA ASP A 217 -7.97 -13.58 -60.19
C ASP A 217 -8.90 -14.80 -60.24
N ASP A 218 -8.46 -15.91 -60.84
CA ASP A 218 -9.25 -17.16 -60.91
C ASP A 218 -9.59 -17.75 -59.53
N SER A 219 -8.71 -17.55 -58.54
CA SER A 219 -8.94 -17.99 -57.17
C SER A 219 -9.87 -17.03 -56.42
N TRP A 220 -9.67 -15.73 -56.63
CA TRP A 220 -10.51 -14.67 -56.06
C TRP A 220 -11.97 -14.81 -56.49
N ALA A 221 -12.23 -15.03 -57.78
CA ALA A 221 -13.58 -15.23 -58.32
C ALA A 221 -14.29 -16.46 -57.73
N GLN A 222 -13.54 -17.48 -57.29
CA GLN A 222 -14.12 -18.69 -56.69
C GLN A 222 -14.53 -18.52 -55.23
N TYR A 223 -13.84 -17.65 -54.47
CA TYR A 223 -14.02 -17.58 -53.02
C TYR A 223 -15.40 -17.07 -52.59
N PRO A 224 -15.92 -15.92 -53.07
CA PRO A 224 -17.28 -15.48 -52.76
C PRO A 224 -18.33 -16.46 -53.33
N ARG A 225 -18.12 -16.95 -54.56
CA ARG A 225 -19.07 -17.84 -55.25
C ARG A 225 -19.28 -19.17 -54.52
N LYS A 226 -18.21 -19.74 -53.97
CA LYS A 226 -18.25 -21.01 -53.22
C LYS A 226 -18.29 -20.81 -51.70
N GLY A 227 -18.32 -19.56 -51.22
CA GLY A 227 -18.46 -19.21 -49.81
C GLY A 227 -17.33 -19.69 -48.90
N PHE A 228 -16.08 -19.69 -49.37
CA PHE A 228 -14.93 -20.13 -48.57
C PHE A 228 -13.67 -19.28 -48.79
N LEU A 229 -12.81 -19.25 -47.77
CA LEU A 229 -11.44 -18.75 -47.87
C LEU A 229 -10.44 -19.80 -47.37
N PRO A 230 -9.23 -19.90 -47.96
CA PRO A 230 -8.15 -20.68 -47.37
C PRO A 230 -7.86 -20.24 -45.93
N ALA A 231 -7.74 -21.18 -44.99
CA ALA A 231 -7.53 -20.85 -43.57
C ALA A 231 -6.24 -20.03 -43.35
N ARG A 232 -5.20 -20.29 -44.16
CA ARG A 232 -3.97 -19.50 -44.17
C ARG A 232 -4.20 -18.05 -44.58
N LEU A 233 -5.10 -17.81 -45.54
CA LEU A 233 -5.44 -16.46 -46.00
C LEU A 233 -6.23 -15.71 -44.91
N VAL A 234 -7.21 -16.38 -44.29
CA VAL A 234 -7.96 -15.84 -43.13
C VAL A 234 -7.01 -15.42 -42.01
N LYS A 235 -6.01 -16.25 -41.70
CA LYS A 235 -5.00 -15.95 -40.68
C LYS A 235 -4.09 -14.77 -41.03
N ARG A 236 -3.61 -14.69 -42.28
CA ARG A 236 -2.75 -13.58 -42.73
C ARG A 236 -3.49 -12.24 -42.76
N LEU A 237 -4.76 -12.25 -43.16
CA LEU A 237 -5.60 -11.06 -43.18
C LEU A 237 -6.12 -10.67 -41.79
N GLY A 238 -5.99 -11.55 -40.79
CA GLY A 238 -6.42 -11.31 -39.42
C GLY A 238 -7.94 -11.30 -39.26
N LEU A 239 -8.64 -12.19 -39.96
CA LEU A 239 -10.11 -12.26 -40.01
C LEU A 239 -10.70 -13.31 -39.03
N GLU A 240 -9.96 -13.66 -37.97
CA GLU A 240 -10.36 -14.76 -37.07
C GLU A 240 -11.67 -14.48 -36.35
N THR A 241 -11.92 -13.23 -35.96
CA THR A 241 -13.12 -12.81 -35.23
C THR A 241 -14.34 -12.80 -36.14
N GLU A 242 -14.20 -12.27 -37.35
CA GLU A 242 -15.24 -12.21 -38.37
C GLU A 242 -15.65 -13.61 -38.85
N CYS A 243 -14.72 -14.58 -38.80
CA CYS A 243 -14.97 -15.97 -39.14
C CYS A 243 -15.37 -16.86 -37.95
N ALA A 244 -15.68 -16.30 -36.78
CA ALA A 244 -15.94 -17.09 -35.58
C ALA A 244 -17.13 -18.06 -35.71
N GLY A 245 -18.17 -17.70 -36.47
CA GLY A 245 -19.34 -18.54 -36.75
C GLY A 245 -19.16 -19.54 -37.90
N ALA A 246 -17.99 -19.56 -38.52
CA ALA A 246 -17.71 -20.39 -39.69
C ALA A 246 -17.33 -21.84 -39.31
N VAL A 247 -17.26 -22.69 -40.33
CA VAL A 247 -16.83 -24.10 -40.20
C VAL A 247 -15.47 -24.29 -40.87
N LEU A 248 -14.58 -24.97 -40.17
CA LEU A 248 -13.25 -25.31 -40.66
C LEU A 248 -13.28 -26.69 -41.31
N ARG A 249 -13.05 -26.73 -42.62
CA ARG A 249 -13.07 -27.95 -43.42
C ARG A 249 -11.65 -28.34 -43.83
N THR A 250 -11.31 -29.61 -43.63
CA THR A 250 -10.07 -30.20 -44.11
C THR A 250 -10.35 -31.34 -45.07
N TYR A 251 -9.54 -31.41 -46.14
CA TYR A 251 -9.61 -32.48 -47.12
C TYR A 251 -8.38 -33.37 -46.95
N HIS A 252 -8.57 -34.65 -46.62
CA HIS A 252 -7.48 -35.61 -46.48
C HIS A 252 -7.85 -36.91 -47.20
N HIS A 253 -7.10 -37.28 -48.25
CA HIS A 253 -7.38 -38.44 -49.12
C HIS A 253 -8.84 -38.53 -49.62
N GLY A 254 -9.44 -37.40 -50.01
CA GLY A 254 -10.81 -37.35 -50.53
C GLY A 254 -11.92 -37.38 -49.45
N ALA A 255 -11.59 -37.63 -48.18
CA ALA A 255 -12.54 -37.53 -47.08
C ALA A 255 -12.63 -36.10 -46.55
N VAL A 256 -13.85 -35.58 -46.44
CA VAL A 256 -14.16 -34.28 -45.86
C VAL A 256 -14.29 -34.42 -44.35
N LYS A 257 -13.59 -33.58 -43.59
CA LYS A 257 -13.75 -33.44 -42.14
C LYS A 257 -14.03 -32.00 -41.79
N GLU A 258 -15.06 -31.79 -40.97
CA GLU A 258 -15.55 -30.47 -40.57
C GLU A 258 -15.53 -30.34 -39.05
N THR A 259 -15.10 -29.18 -38.58
CA THR A 259 -15.21 -28.80 -37.17
C THR A 259 -15.56 -27.31 -37.08
N PRO A 260 -16.38 -26.87 -36.12
CA PRO A 260 -16.64 -25.45 -35.92
C PRO A 260 -15.34 -24.68 -35.66
N VAL A 261 -15.22 -23.46 -36.20
CA VAL A 261 -14.07 -22.58 -35.93
C VAL A 261 -14.00 -22.20 -34.44
N THR A 262 -15.15 -22.11 -33.79
CA THR A 262 -15.26 -21.75 -32.37
C THR A 262 -15.82 -22.91 -31.57
N TRP A 263 -15.10 -23.36 -30.56
CA TRP A 263 -15.55 -24.38 -29.62
C TRP A 263 -16.09 -23.72 -28.35
N VAL A 264 -17.31 -24.08 -27.95
CA VAL A 264 -17.89 -23.64 -26.67
C VAL A 264 -17.21 -24.39 -25.54
N LEU A 265 -16.76 -23.67 -24.52
CA LEU A 265 -16.21 -24.27 -23.32
C LEU A 265 -17.35 -24.88 -22.51
N ASN A 266 -17.33 -26.20 -22.36
CA ASN A 266 -18.34 -26.96 -21.65
C ASN A 266 -17.68 -28.08 -20.82
N PRO A 267 -18.38 -28.68 -19.84
CA PRO A 267 -17.81 -29.70 -18.97
C PRO A 267 -17.16 -30.88 -19.73
N PRO A 268 -17.77 -31.47 -20.77
CA PRO A 268 -17.15 -32.57 -21.52
C PRO A 268 -15.83 -32.17 -22.22
N LEU A 269 -15.78 -31.00 -22.87
CA LEU A 269 -14.55 -30.52 -23.51
C LEU A 269 -13.44 -30.29 -22.49
N MET A 270 -13.76 -29.72 -21.33
CA MET A 270 -12.79 -29.48 -20.27
C MET A 270 -12.22 -30.78 -19.71
N ARG A 271 -13.09 -31.79 -19.44
CA ARG A 271 -12.64 -33.13 -19.02
C ARG A 271 -11.80 -33.82 -20.09
N LEU A 272 -12.18 -33.72 -21.37
CA LEU A 272 -11.39 -34.27 -22.49
C LEU A 272 -9.97 -33.68 -22.53
N LEU A 273 -9.83 -32.37 -22.34
CA LEU A 273 -8.53 -31.71 -22.30
C LEU A 273 -7.71 -32.13 -21.07
N GLY A 274 -8.35 -32.27 -19.89
CA GLY A 274 -7.70 -32.78 -18.69
C GLY A 274 -7.20 -34.22 -18.86
N LEU A 275 -8.04 -35.10 -19.42
CA LEU A 275 -7.67 -36.48 -19.77
C LEU A 275 -6.57 -36.53 -20.82
N TYR A 276 -6.54 -35.58 -21.76
CA TYR A 276 -5.45 -35.52 -22.74
C TYR A 276 -4.13 -35.15 -22.08
N VAL A 277 -4.15 -34.24 -21.11
CA VAL A 277 -2.94 -33.86 -20.37
C VAL A 277 -2.38 -35.06 -19.60
N ALA A 278 -3.24 -35.86 -18.99
CA ALA A 278 -2.85 -37.08 -18.27
C ALA A 278 -2.48 -38.25 -19.21
N GLU A 279 -3.47 -38.81 -19.91
CA GLU A 279 -3.37 -40.08 -20.65
C GLU A 279 -3.18 -39.91 -22.16
N GLY A 280 -3.08 -38.65 -22.61
CA GLY A 280 -3.08 -38.31 -24.03
C GLY A 280 -1.69 -38.20 -24.64
N HIS A 281 -1.51 -38.80 -25.81
CA HIS A 281 -0.34 -38.60 -26.68
C HIS A 281 -0.79 -38.13 -28.07
N CYS A 282 0.14 -37.57 -28.85
CA CYS A 282 -0.17 -37.09 -30.19
C CYS A 282 0.92 -37.46 -31.18
N ASP A 283 0.50 -38.06 -32.29
CA ASP A 283 1.33 -38.34 -33.46
C ASP A 283 1.13 -37.22 -34.50
N ALA A 284 1.77 -37.32 -35.67
CA ALA A 284 1.62 -36.32 -36.74
C ALA A 284 0.21 -36.23 -37.35
N ARG A 285 -0.63 -37.26 -37.15
CA ARG A 285 -1.93 -37.44 -37.81
C ARG A 285 -3.12 -37.62 -36.88
N GLN A 286 -2.87 -37.98 -35.62
CA GLN A 286 -3.91 -38.39 -34.69
C GLN A 286 -3.55 -38.03 -33.25
N VAL A 287 -4.58 -37.83 -32.44
CA VAL A 287 -4.48 -37.73 -30.99
C VAL A 287 -4.92 -39.07 -30.41
N GLY A 288 -4.17 -39.64 -29.48
CA GLY A 288 -4.50 -40.91 -28.85
C GLY A 288 -4.63 -40.77 -27.34
N PHE A 289 -5.50 -41.58 -26.75
CA PHE A 289 -5.68 -41.76 -25.32
C PHE A 289 -5.49 -43.23 -25.00
N THR A 290 -4.83 -43.53 -23.89
CA THR A 290 -4.65 -44.91 -23.43
C THR A 290 -5.33 -45.06 -22.07
N PHE A 291 -6.25 -46.01 -21.96
CA PHE A 291 -6.98 -46.29 -20.72
C PHE A 291 -6.85 -47.76 -20.34
N SER A 292 -7.14 -48.11 -19.10
CA SER A 292 -7.32 -49.50 -18.68
C SER A 292 -8.57 -50.10 -19.34
N SER A 293 -8.56 -51.42 -19.57
CA SER A 293 -9.73 -52.12 -20.13
C SER A 293 -10.96 -52.09 -19.21
N ARG A 294 -10.81 -51.63 -17.96
CA ARG A 294 -11.90 -51.46 -16.98
C ARG A 294 -12.51 -50.06 -16.98
N GLU A 295 -11.92 -49.10 -17.70
CA GLU A 295 -12.32 -47.68 -17.72
C GLU A 295 -13.19 -47.36 -18.95
N THR A 296 -14.20 -48.20 -19.20
CA THR A 296 -15.07 -48.09 -20.39
C THR A 296 -15.87 -46.79 -20.42
N ASN A 297 -16.25 -46.26 -19.25
CA ASN A 297 -16.93 -44.97 -19.10
C ASN A 297 -16.10 -43.79 -19.63
N LEU A 298 -14.78 -43.77 -19.39
CA LEU A 298 -13.89 -42.72 -19.91
C LEU A 298 -13.74 -42.82 -21.43
N VAL A 299 -13.68 -44.04 -21.96
CA VAL A 299 -13.63 -44.30 -23.40
C VAL A 299 -14.90 -43.77 -24.09
N GLU A 300 -16.08 -44.07 -23.55
CA GLU A 300 -17.36 -43.61 -24.07
C GLU A 300 -17.47 -42.08 -24.06
N GLU A 301 -17.05 -41.44 -22.96
CA GLU A 301 -17.08 -39.99 -22.82
C GLU A 301 -16.15 -39.29 -23.84
N VAL A 302 -14.91 -39.78 -23.98
CA VAL A 302 -13.96 -39.24 -24.96
C VAL A 302 -14.51 -39.37 -26.38
N VAL A 303 -15.11 -40.51 -26.71
CA VAL A 303 -15.69 -40.75 -28.03
C VAL A 303 -16.91 -39.86 -28.29
N ALA A 304 -17.82 -39.73 -27.32
CA ALA A 304 -19.00 -38.89 -27.44
C ALA A 304 -18.61 -37.41 -27.60
N THR A 305 -17.69 -36.93 -26.77
CA THR A 305 -17.18 -35.55 -26.82
C THR A 305 -16.50 -35.28 -28.15
N ALA A 306 -15.62 -36.17 -28.60
CA ALA A 306 -14.92 -36.01 -29.88
C ALA A 306 -15.88 -35.97 -31.07
N ARG A 307 -16.91 -36.85 -31.11
CA ARG A 307 -17.93 -36.82 -32.16
C ARG A 307 -18.73 -35.51 -32.13
N GLY A 308 -19.06 -34.99 -30.95
CA GLY A 308 -19.71 -33.69 -30.79
C GLY A 308 -18.88 -32.51 -31.32
N LEU A 309 -17.55 -32.65 -31.35
CA LEU A 309 -16.62 -31.66 -31.92
C LEU A 309 -16.38 -31.84 -33.43
N GLY A 310 -17.06 -32.80 -34.07
CA GLY A 310 -16.89 -33.13 -35.49
C GLY A 310 -15.69 -34.05 -35.79
N LEU A 311 -15.12 -34.70 -34.77
CA LEU A 311 -13.96 -35.57 -34.91
C LEU A 311 -14.37 -37.02 -35.12
N SER A 312 -13.56 -37.75 -35.88
CA SER A 312 -13.74 -39.19 -36.09
C SER A 312 -12.93 -39.98 -35.07
N THR A 313 -13.46 -41.10 -34.60
CA THR A 313 -12.83 -41.89 -33.53
C THR A 313 -12.67 -43.35 -33.92
N THR A 314 -11.61 -43.98 -33.43
CA THR A 314 -11.39 -45.43 -33.53
C THR A 314 -10.93 -45.95 -32.17
N ILE A 315 -11.43 -47.11 -31.78
CA ILE A 315 -11.09 -47.78 -30.53
C ILE A 315 -10.31 -49.05 -30.89
N GLU A 316 -9.12 -49.21 -30.30
CA GLU A 316 -8.25 -50.36 -30.53
C GLU A 316 -7.88 -51.02 -29.19
N PRO A 317 -8.18 -52.32 -28.99
CA PRO A 317 -7.67 -53.06 -27.85
C PRO A 317 -6.15 -53.29 -28.00
N ARG A 318 -5.41 -53.19 -26.89
CA ARG A 318 -3.98 -53.53 -26.81
C ARG A 318 -3.72 -54.68 -25.84
N ALA A 319 -2.57 -55.34 -26.01
CA ALA A 319 -2.09 -56.37 -25.09
C ALA A 319 -1.95 -55.82 -23.65
N ARG A 320 -2.19 -56.68 -22.64
CA ARG A 320 -2.14 -56.37 -21.19
C ARG A 320 -3.24 -55.42 -20.69
N ASN A 321 -4.51 -55.69 -21.02
CA ASN A 321 -5.69 -55.02 -20.43
C ASN A 321 -5.72 -53.49 -20.64
N ALA A 322 -5.34 -53.01 -21.82
CA ALA A 322 -5.37 -51.59 -22.17
C ALA A 322 -6.22 -51.33 -23.43
N MET A 323 -6.94 -50.22 -23.45
CA MET A 323 -7.77 -49.75 -24.55
C MET A 323 -7.21 -48.43 -25.06
N ARG A 324 -7.04 -48.30 -26.37
CA ARG A 324 -6.55 -47.07 -27.01
C ARG A 324 -7.65 -46.42 -27.82
N VAL A 325 -7.95 -45.15 -27.53
CA VAL A 325 -8.87 -44.33 -28.32
C VAL A 325 -8.05 -43.42 -29.21
N LYS A 326 -8.31 -43.42 -30.52
CA LYS A 326 -7.67 -42.54 -31.50
C LYS A 326 -8.69 -41.54 -32.03
N LEU A 327 -8.36 -40.26 -31.96
CA LEU A 327 -9.11 -39.16 -32.54
C LEU A 327 -8.44 -38.72 -33.84
N PHE A 328 -9.26 -38.58 -34.88
CA PHE A 328 -8.90 -38.15 -36.22
C PHE A 328 -9.65 -36.87 -36.58
N GLY A 329 -8.91 -35.93 -37.14
CA GLY A 329 -9.37 -34.61 -37.54
C GLY A 329 -8.12 -33.77 -37.70
N GLY A 330 -7.69 -33.51 -38.94
CA GLY A 330 -6.29 -33.16 -39.23
C GLY A 330 -5.69 -32.07 -38.34
N LEU A 331 -6.50 -31.13 -37.87
CA LEU A 331 -6.08 -29.99 -37.05
C LEU A 331 -5.94 -30.28 -35.55
N THR A 332 -6.60 -31.29 -34.99
CA THR A 332 -6.46 -31.62 -33.56
C THR A 332 -5.05 -32.08 -33.23
N SER A 333 -4.39 -32.78 -34.18
CA SER A 333 -2.97 -33.15 -34.07
C SER A 333 -2.00 -31.96 -34.05
N LEU A 334 -2.45 -30.75 -34.42
CA LEU A 334 -1.70 -29.50 -34.29
C LEU A 334 -2.08 -28.78 -33.00
N LEU A 335 -3.40 -28.63 -32.78
CA LEU A 335 -3.95 -27.84 -31.67
C LEU A 335 -3.63 -28.45 -30.32
N PHE A 336 -3.84 -29.76 -30.12
CA PHE A 336 -3.66 -30.40 -28.81
C PHE A 336 -2.20 -30.32 -28.33
N PRO A 337 -1.18 -30.61 -29.17
CA PRO A 337 0.21 -30.35 -28.81
C PRO A 337 0.55 -28.87 -28.62
N ALA A 338 -0.04 -27.97 -29.40
CA ALA A 338 0.19 -26.53 -29.25
C ALA A 338 -0.38 -26.00 -27.92
N TRP A 339 -1.54 -26.51 -27.50
CA TRP A 339 -2.20 -26.12 -26.27
C TRP A 339 -1.57 -26.77 -25.04
N CYS A 340 -1.42 -28.09 -25.07
CA CYS A 340 -1.08 -28.87 -23.88
C CYS A 340 0.34 -29.43 -23.90
N GLY A 341 1.14 -29.17 -24.94
CA GLY A 341 2.51 -29.66 -25.07
C GLY A 341 2.65 -31.10 -25.61
N ARG A 342 3.85 -31.43 -26.11
CA ARG A 342 4.18 -32.75 -26.68
C ARG A 342 5.12 -33.55 -25.76
N GLY A 343 4.68 -34.75 -25.39
CA GLY A 343 5.41 -35.67 -24.52
C GLY A 343 5.32 -35.29 -23.04
N ALA A 344 5.54 -36.25 -22.14
CA ALA A 344 5.27 -36.08 -20.70
C ALA A 344 6.03 -34.92 -20.04
N LYS A 345 7.27 -34.62 -20.48
CA LYS A 345 8.10 -33.55 -19.89
C LYS A 345 7.67 -32.14 -20.27
N ASN A 346 6.94 -31.98 -21.38
CA ASN A 346 6.54 -30.68 -21.91
C ASN A 346 5.03 -30.45 -21.78
N LYS A 347 4.30 -31.33 -21.09
CA LYS A 347 2.87 -31.14 -20.86
C LYS A 347 2.63 -29.84 -20.10
N GLN A 348 1.53 -29.16 -20.38
CA GLN A 348 1.13 -27.89 -19.75
C GLN A 348 -0.39 -27.74 -19.79
N VAL A 349 -0.92 -26.79 -19.02
CA VAL A 349 -2.34 -26.44 -19.08
C VAL A 349 -2.59 -25.53 -20.29
N PRO A 350 -3.68 -25.74 -21.08
CA PRO A 350 -4.02 -24.82 -22.16
C PRO A 350 -4.26 -23.39 -21.66
N PRO A 351 -3.70 -22.34 -22.29
CA PRO A 351 -3.79 -20.96 -21.79
C PRO A 351 -5.23 -20.45 -21.58
N PHE A 352 -6.18 -20.86 -22.43
CA PHE A 352 -7.57 -20.43 -22.29
C PHE A 352 -8.30 -21.08 -21.09
N VAL A 353 -7.75 -22.15 -20.49
CA VAL A 353 -8.34 -22.78 -19.30
C VAL A 353 -8.25 -21.86 -18.09
N TYR A 354 -7.22 -21.00 -17.98
CA TYR A 354 -7.15 -20.01 -16.90
C TYR A 354 -8.34 -19.04 -16.91
N HIS A 355 -8.80 -18.71 -18.11
CA HIS A 355 -9.93 -17.81 -18.38
C HIS A 355 -11.29 -18.50 -18.35
N ALA A 356 -11.37 -19.82 -18.15
CA ALA A 356 -12.65 -20.47 -18.02
C ALA A 356 -13.30 -20.14 -16.67
N GLY A 357 -14.64 -20.17 -16.61
CA GLY A 357 -15.38 -20.04 -15.36
C GLY A 357 -14.91 -21.07 -14.31
N PRO A 358 -15.04 -20.79 -12.99
CA PRO A 358 -14.53 -21.66 -11.93
C PRO A 358 -14.97 -23.12 -12.05
N ASP A 359 -16.24 -23.36 -12.38
CA ASP A 359 -16.84 -24.69 -12.56
C ASP A 359 -16.21 -25.45 -13.74
N LEU A 360 -15.99 -24.76 -14.87
CA LEU A 360 -15.34 -25.34 -16.04
C LEU A 360 -13.86 -25.67 -15.79
N ARG A 361 -13.15 -24.86 -14.99
CA ARG A 361 -11.78 -25.16 -14.56
C ARG A 361 -11.73 -26.40 -13.68
N GLN A 362 -12.71 -26.57 -12.80
CA GLN A 362 -12.83 -27.75 -11.98
C GLN A 362 -13.06 -29.01 -12.82
N HIS A 363 -13.89 -28.95 -13.87
CA HIS A 363 -14.05 -30.06 -14.82
C HIS A 363 -12.74 -30.42 -15.54
N PHE A 364 -11.89 -29.44 -15.88
CA PHE A 364 -10.57 -29.73 -16.43
C PHE A 364 -9.68 -30.48 -15.43
N LEU A 365 -9.64 -30.01 -14.17
CA LEU A 365 -8.89 -30.68 -13.11
C LEU A 365 -9.44 -32.09 -12.85
N ASP A 366 -10.74 -32.27 -12.83
CA ASP A 366 -11.38 -33.57 -12.63
C ASP A 366 -10.95 -34.57 -13.72
N GLY A 367 -10.92 -34.15 -14.99
CA GLY A 367 -10.40 -34.97 -16.08
C GLY A 367 -8.91 -35.32 -15.89
N LEU A 368 -8.10 -34.37 -15.45
CA LEU A 368 -6.68 -34.59 -15.17
C LEU A 368 -6.47 -35.61 -14.03
N TYR A 369 -7.19 -35.45 -12.91
CA TYR A 369 -7.09 -36.33 -11.76
C TYR A 369 -7.79 -37.69 -11.97
N LEU A 370 -8.70 -37.82 -12.93
CA LEU A 370 -9.25 -39.11 -13.34
C LEU A 370 -8.21 -39.99 -14.05
N GLY A 371 -7.31 -39.38 -14.83
CA GLY A 371 -6.20 -40.10 -15.48
C GLY A 371 -5.04 -40.33 -14.51
N ASP A 372 -4.33 -39.26 -14.15
CA ASP A 372 -3.05 -39.34 -13.43
C ASP A 372 -3.17 -39.11 -11.90
N GLY A 373 -4.38 -38.88 -11.40
CA GLY A 373 -4.62 -38.56 -10.00
C GLY A 373 -4.69 -39.81 -9.12
N HIS A 374 -3.97 -39.81 -8.00
CA HIS A 374 -4.09 -40.84 -6.98
C HIS A 374 -4.73 -40.27 -5.72
N ARG A 375 -5.92 -40.78 -5.35
CA ARG A 375 -6.52 -40.51 -4.04
C ARG A 375 -6.09 -41.52 -2.99
N VAL A 376 -5.42 -41.06 -1.93
CA VAL A 376 -5.04 -41.89 -0.79
C VAL A 376 -6.18 -41.88 0.23
N LYS A 377 -7.05 -42.89 0.15
CA LYS A 377 -8.28 -43.00 0.97
C LYS A 377 -8.04 -42.99 2.48
N THR A 378 -6.89 -43.46 2.95
CA THR A 378 -6.54 -43.51 4.39
C THR A 378 -6.12 -42.17 4.97
N ARG A 379 -5.65 -41.22 4.14
CA ARG A 379 -5.13 -39.91 4.56
C ARG A 379 -5.94 -38.72 4.06
N ASP A 380 -6.98 -38.97 3.27
CA ASP A 380 -7.80 -37.96 2.57
C ASP A 380 -6.92 -36.90 1.87
N VAL A 381 -6.00 -37.40 1.03
CA VAL A 381 -5.12 -36.60 0.18
C VAL A 381 -5.34 -37.00 -1.27
N LEU A 382 -5.49 -36.01 -2.13
CA LEU A 382 -5.51 -36.17 -3.58
C LEU A 382 -4.12 -35.78 -4.10
N MET A 383 -3.42 -36.75 -4.68
CA MET A 383 -2.05 -36.60 -5.17
C MET A 383 -2.07 -36.54 -6.69
N PHE A 384 -1.35 -35.58 -7.25
CA PHE A 384 -1.05 -35.49 -8.68
C PHE A 384 0.46 -35.50 -8.86
N GLY A 385 0.95 -36.24 -9.84
CA GLY A 385 2.38 -36.31 -10.12
C GLY A 385 2.67 -36.18 -11.59
N SER A 386 3.72 -35.45 -11.95
CA SER A 386 4.12 -35.29 -13.35
C SER A 386 5.63 -35.12 -13.52
N ALA A 387 6.12 -35.55 -14.68
CA ALA A 387 7.47 -35.29 -15.16
C ALA A 387 7.61 -33.92 -15.84
N SER A 388 6.52 -33.16 -15.98
CA SER A 388 6.54 -31.76 -16.42
C SER A 388 6.45 -30.84 -15.20
N ARG A 389 7.47 -30.00 -15.04
CA ARG A 389 7.47 -28.95 -14.01
C ARG A 389 6.41 -27.89 -14.28
N THR A 390 6.30 -27.48 -15.56
CA THR A 390 5.34 -26.47 -16.01
C THR A 390 3.92 -26.91 -15.67
N LEU A 391 3.56 -28.17 -15.95
CA LEU A 391 2.24 -28.68 -15.64
C LEU A 391 1.91 -28.64 -14.13
N VAL A 392 2.85 -29.02 -13.27
CA VAL A 392 2.62 -28.98 -11.82
C VAL A 392 2.43 -27.55 -11.32
N GLU A 393 3.22 -26.60 -11.84
CA GLU A 393 3.08 -25.18 -11.54
C GLU A 393 1.74 -24.61 -12.05
N ASP A 394 1.31 -25.03 -13.23
CA ASP A 394 0.05 -24.59 -13.84
C ASP A 394 -1.17 -25.14 -13.08
N VAL A 395 -1.12 -26.41 -12.67
CA VAL A 395 -2.16 -27.05 -11.84
C VAL A 395 -2.22 -26.40 -10.46
N GLU A 396 -1.07 -26.06 -9.86
CA GLU A 396 -1.03 -25.27 -8.62
C GLU A 396 -1.74 -23.93 -8.78
N LEU A 397 -1.50 -23.23 -9.89
CA LEU A 397 -2.15 -21.95 -10.16
C LEU A 397 -3.67 -22.09 -10.33
N LEU A 398 -4.14 -23.13 -11.02
CA LEU A 398 -5.58 -23.44 -11.14
C LEU A 398 -6.24 -23.71 -9.79
N TRP A 399 -5.54 -24.37 -8.87
CA TRP A 399 -6.02 -24.55 -7.50
C TRP A 399 -6.10 -23.21 -6.74
N LEU A 400 -5.09 -22.34 -6.89
CA LEU A 400 -5.08 -21.03 -6.25
C LEU A 400 -6.21 -20.10 -6.72
N PHE A 401 -6.61 -20.15 -8.00
CA PHE A 401 -7.80 -19.41 -8.47
C PHE A 401 -9.09 -19.88 -7.78
N GLN A 402 -9.16 -21.16 -7.43
CA GLN A 402 -10.27 -21.77 -6.70
C GLN A 402 -10.13 -21.64 -5.17
N GLY A 403 -9.12 -20.92 -4.70
CA GLY A 403 -8.85 -20.69 -3.28
C GLY A 403 -8.12 -21.85 -2.59
N VAL A 404 -7.72 -22.89 -3.30
CA VAL A 404 -7.05 -24.06 -2.72
C VAL A 404 -5.54 -23.85 -2.75
N VAL A 405 -4.87 -24.03 -1.61
CA VAL A 405 -3.41 -23.91 -1.47
C VAL A 405 -2.79 -25.30 -1.41
N PRO A 406 -2.31 -25.87 -2.54
CA PRO A 406 -1.75 -27.21 -2.55
C PRO A 406 -0.32 -27.24 -1.99
N SER A 407 0.14 -28.45 -1.62
CA SER A 407 1.51 -28.71 -1.18
C SER A 407 2.33 -29.25 -2.36
N ARG A 408 3.47 -28.64 -2.66
CA ARG A 408 4.39 -29.09 -3.72
C ARG A 408 5.52 -29.93 -3.13
N HIS A 409 5.88 -31.01 -3.82
CA HIS A 409 6.98 -31.90 -3.47
C HIS A 409 7.87 -32.19 -4.69
N GLY A 410 9.16 -32.41 -4.44
CA GLY A 410 10.16 -32.70 -5.46
C GLY A 410 11.12 -31.52 -5.69
N PRO A 411 12.12 -31.68 -6.59
CA PRO A 411 12.28 -32.79 -7.52
C PRO A 411 12.63 -34.12 -6.83
N SER A 412 12.00 -35.21 -7.28
CA SER A 412 12.32 -36.59 -6.85
C SER A 412 12.74 -37.41 -8.06
N ILE A 413 13.77 -38.25 -7.91
CA ILE A 413 14.23 -39.12 -9.00
C ILE A 413 13.46 -40.44 -8.90
N HIS A 414 12.72 -40.76 -9.94
CA HIS A 414 12.03 -42.04 -10.08
C HIS A 414 12.74 -42.90 -11.12
N HIS A 415 13.06 -44.13 -10.73
CA HIS A 415 13.43 -45.19 -11.65
C HIS A 415 12.14 -45.86 -12.13
N GLY A 416 11.52 -45.28 -13.15
CA GLY A 416 10.35 -45.89 -13.79
C GLY A 416 10.71 -47.14 -14.60
N LEU A 417 9.75 -47.67 -15.37
CA LEU A 417 9.95 -48.79 -16.30
C LEU A 417 10.91 -48.47 -17.49
N GLY A 418 11.32 -47.20 -17.64
CA GLY A 418 12.29 -46.78 -18.65
C GLY A 418 13.73 -46.91 -18.16
N ARG A 419 14.68 -47.13 -19.08
CA ARG A 419 16.11 -47.34 -18.77
C ARG A 419 16.81 -46.15 -18.10
N ASN A 420 16.22 -44.95 -18.12
CA ASN A 420 16.82 -43.73 -17.57
C ASN A 420 16.02 -43.16 -16.40
N PRO A 421 16.67 -42.72 -15.30
CA PRO A 421 16.01 -42.02 -14.21
C PRO A 421 15.29 -40.76 -14.71
N CYS A 422 14.04 -40.54 -14.27
CA CYS A 422 13.28 -39.34 -14.58
C CYS A 422 13.07 -38.50 -13.31
N VAL A 423 13.13 -37.17 -13.48
CA VAL A 423 12.76 -36.23 -12.41
C VAL A 423 11.25 -36.06 -12.42
N PHE A 424 10.65 -36.17 -11.24
CA PHE A 424 9.22 -36.10 -11.03
C PHE A 424 8.88 -35.11 -9.93
N TRP A 425 7.81 -34.36 -10.14
CA TRP A 425 7.21 -33.45 -9.17
C TRP A 425 5.85 -33.98 -8.74
N ARG A 426 5.48 -33.70 -7.50
CA ARG A 426 4.20 -34.13 -6.93
C ARG A 426 3.49 -32.94 -6.29
N LEU A 427 2.19 -32.90 -6.43
CA LEU A 427 1.30 -31.91 -5.86
C LEU A 427 0.22 -32.62 -5.04
N ASP A 428 0.09 -32.23 -3.78
CA ASP A 428 -0.81 -32.84 -2.82
C ASP A 428 -1.89 -31.82 -2.42
N VAL A 429 -3.16 -32.17 -2.65
CA VAL A 429 -4.35 -31.43 -2.16
C VAL A 429 -4.93 -32.19 -0.98
N HIS A 430 -5.22 -31.50 0.12
CA HIS A 430 -5.54 -32.14 1.41
C HIS A 430 -6.99 -31.88 1.86
N GLY A 431 -7.61 -32.90 2.46
CA GLY A 431 -8.82 -32.75 3.29
C GLY A 431 -10.03 -32.11 2.60
N PHE A 432 -10.59 -31.05 3.19
CA PHE A 432 -11.83 -30.42 2.72
C PHE A 432 -11.76 -29.81 1.32
N ASP A 433 -10.57 -29.50 0.82
CA ASP A 433 -10.38 -28.93 -0.51
C ASP A 433 -10.61 -29.94 -1.63
N ILE A 434 -10.55 -31.24 -1.32
CA ILE A 434 -10.93 -32.32 -2.25
C ILE A 434 -12.41 -32.20 -2.64
N GLY A 435 -13.24 -31.63 -1.75
CA GLY A 435 -14.67 -31.42 -1.99
C GLY A 435 -15.00 -30.41 -3.07
N ALA A 436 -14.03 -29.66 -3.59
CA ALA A 436 -14.20 -28.85 -4.79
C ALA A 436 -14.36 -29.71 -6.06
N SER A 437 -13.85 -30.93 -6.07
CA SER A 437 -13.96 -31.86 -7.22
C SER A 437 -15.37 -32.42 -7.38
N HIS A 438 -15.89 -32.42 -8.62
CA HIS A 438 -17.18 -33.05 -8.93
C HIS A 438 -17.08 -34.58 -8.96
N VAL A 439 -15.89 -35.11 -9.25
CA VAL A 439 -15.63 -36.55 -9.35
C VAL A 439 -15.25 -37.14 -7.99
N TYR A 440 -14.36 -36.47 -7.27
CA TYR A 440 -13.83 -36.96 -6.01
C TYR A 440 -14.63 -36.41 -4.82
N THR A 441 -15.92 -36.74 -4.77
CA THR A 441 -16.72 -36.48 -3.57
C THR A 441 -16.26 -37.38 -2.42
N ARG A 442 -16.38 -36.90 -1.17
CA ARG A 442 -16.11 -37.72 0.01
C ARG A 442 -17.23 -38.76 0.16
N ARG A 443 -16.91 -40.07 0.11
CA ARG A 443 -17.89 -41.12 0.43
C ARG A 443 -18.38 -40.93 1.87
N GLY A 444 -19.70 -40.97 2.06
CA GLY A 444 -20.30 -41.10 3.38
C GLY A 444 -19.75 -42.36 4.05
N THR A 445 -19.20 -42.20 5.25
CA THR A 445 -18.64 -43.29 6.04
C THR A 445 -19.76 -44.12 6.65
N HIS A 446 -20.48 -44.89 5.83
CA HIS A 446 -21.05 -46.16 6.25
C HIS A 446 -20.13 -47.25 5.69
N GLU A 447 -19.87 -48.27 6.51
CA GLU A 447 -19.10 -49.47 6.15
C GLU A 447 -17.56 -49.34 6.14
N ARG A 448 -16.99 -49.22 7.34
CA ARG A 448 -15.97 -50.14 7.91
C ARG A 448 -15.15 -49.39 8.98
N ARG A 449 -15.20 -49.90 10.21
CA ARG A 449 -14.32 -49.51 11.32
C ARG A 449 -12.87 -49.89 10.98
N ASN A 450 -12.11 -49.00 10.35
CA ASN A 450 -10.71 -49.26 10.03
C ASN A 450 -9.81 -48.77 11.19
N ARG A 451 -9.18 -49.71 11.91
CA ARG A 451 -8.38 -49.52 13.13
C ARG A 451 -6.96 -48.93 12.91
N TYR A 452 -6.63 -48.42 11.72
CA TYR A 452 -5.32 -47.83 11.46
C TYR A 452 -5.44 -46.33 11.18
N ARG A 453 -5.65 -45.56 12.26
CA ARG A 453 -5.40 -44.12 12.30
C ARG A 453 -4.02 -43.91 12.90
N LEU A 454 -2.99 -43.75 12.07
CA LEU A 454 -1.74 -43.13 12.47
C LEU A 454 -1.17 -42.40 11.25
N PHE A 455 -1.03 -41.09 11.41
CA PHE A 455 -0.08 -40.28 10.64
C PHE A 455 1.30 -40.94 10.73
N PRO A 456 2.08 -41.07 9.63
CA PRO A 456 3.42 -41.63 9.75
C PRO A 456 4.35 -40.58 10.34
N ILE A 457 4.43 -40.56 11.67
CA ILE A 457 5.41 -39.78 12.43
C ILE A 457 6.85 -40.27 12.11
N ALA A 458 6.98 -41.52 11.65
CA ALA A 458 8.26 -42.17 11.34
C ALA A 458 9.03 -41.62 10.13
N LYS A 459 8.41 -40.85 9.22
CA LYS A 459 9.12 -40.26 8.05
C LYS A 459 9.53 -38.79 8.24
N LEU A 460 9.26 -38.21 9.40
CA LEU A 460 9.52 -36.79 9.70
C LEU A 460 10.78 -36.54 10.55
N ALA A 461 11.61 -37.55 10.81
CA ALA A 461 12.87 -37.42 11.55
C ALA A 461 12.77 -36.56 12.83
N LEU A 462 11.62 -36.62 13.51
CA LEU A 462 11.44 -36.10 14.86
C LEU A 462 11.76 -37.23 15.84
N ARG A 463 13.05 -37.53 16.01
CA ARG A 463 13.52 -38.23 17.20
C ARG A 463 14.15 -37.20 18.11
N GLN A 464 13.51 -37.04 19.27
CA GLN A 464 13.96 -36.33 20.47
C GLN A 464 13.99 -34.79 20.37
N ALA A 465 12.91 -34.17 20.84
CA ALA A 465 12.92 -33.21 21.97
C ALA A 465 11.54 -32.52 22.09
N ASP A 466 10.99 -32.55 23.30
CA ASP A 466 9.86 -31.79 23.84
C ASP A 466 8.50 -31.82 23.11
N HIS A 467 7.74 -32.85 23.45
CA HIS A 467 6.29 -32.74 23.57
C HIS A 467 5.94 -31.85 24.77
N GLY A 468 5.67 -30.57 24.53
CA GLY A 468 5.42 -29.67 25.64
C GLY A 468 4.96 -28.24 25.32
N THR A 469 4.54 -27.87 24.11
CA THR A 469 3.82 -26.60 23.93
C THR A 469 2.32 -26.87 23.96
N ARG A 470 1.71 -26.58 25.13
CA ARG A 470 0.29 -26.22 25.20
C ARG A 470 0.00 -25.27 24.04
N VAL A 471 -1.06 -25.54 23.28
CA VAL A 471 -1.74 -24.50 22.52
C VAL A 471 -2.22 -23.49 23.57
N GLY A 472 -1.40 -22.48 23.83
CA GLY A 472 -1.77 -21.33 24.63
C GLY A 472 -2.89 -20.58 23.91
N ALA A 473 -3.68 -19.84 24.67
CA ALA A 473 -4.62 -18.82 24.20
C ALA A 473 -3.85 -17.65 23.55
N GLU A 474 -3.12 -17.97 22.48
CA GLU A 474 -2.25 -17.08 21.72
C GLU A 474 -2.84 -16.93 20.31
N PRO A 475 -2.97 -15.71 19.75
CA PRO A 475 -3.51 -15.45 18.41
C PRO A 475 -2.85 -16.28 17.28
N GLU A 476 -1.60 -16.70 17.49
CA GLU A 476 -0.81 -17.56 16.62
C GLU A 476 -1.42 -18.97 16.44
N SER A 477 -2.03 -19.50 17.51
CA SER A 477 -2.76 -20.77 17.48
C SER A 477 -4.11 -20.63 16.76
N LEU A 478 -4.69 -19.43 16.78
CA LEU A 478 -5.89 -19.10 16.01
C LEU A 478 -5.64 -18.95 14.53
N LEU A 479 -4.57 -18.28 14.12
CA LEU A 479 -4.21 -18.21 12.71
C LEU A 479 -3.90 -19.61 12.15
N ARG A 480 -3.37 -20.51 13.00
CA ARG A 480 -3.26 -21.95 12.73
C ARG A 480 -4.60 -22.70 12.78
N ALA A 481 -5.59 -22.27 13.57
CA ALA A 481 -6.90 -22.94 13.71
C ALA A 481 -7.95 -22.42 12.70
N VAL A 482 -7.83 -21.18 12.25
CA VAL A 482 -8.56 -20.65 11.09
C VAL A 482 -8.14 -21.41 9.84
N GLY A 483 -6.95 -22.02 9.82
CA GLY A 483 -6.57 -23.07 8.89
C GLY A 483 -6.39 -24.43 9.57
N LEU A 484 -7.48 -25.09 9.99
CA LEU A 484 -7.51 -26.49 10.50
C LEU A 484 -6.95 -27.51 9.48
N GLY A 485 -5.66 -27.42 9.14
CA GLY A 485 -4.93 -28.25 8.18
C GLY A 485 -5.52 -28.30 6.77
N THR A 486 -6.60 -27.56 6.50
CA THR A 486 -7.48 -27.73 5.35
C THR A 486 -7.83 -26.35 4.79
N GLY A 487 -7.94 -26.23 3.48
CA GLY A 487 -8.18 -24.97 2.82
C GLY A 487 -9.59 -24.42 3.02
N PRO A 488 -10.01 -23.43 2.20
CA PRO A 488 -11.00 -22.45 2.60
C PRO A 488 -12.35 -23.00 3.05
N ALA A 489 -12.79 -24.08 2.41
CA ALA A 489 -14.10 -24.68 2.68
C ALA A 489 -14.12 -25.43 4.02
N GLY A 490 -12.99 -26.00 4.44
CA GLY A 490 -12.84 -26.70 5.72
C GLY A 490 -12.70 -25.73 6.88
N ALA A 491 -11.89 -24.69 6.67
CA ALA A 491 -11.76 -23.55 7.55
C ALA A 491 -13.12 -22.92 7.87
N GLY A 492 -13.90 -22.55 6.84
CA GLY A 492 -15.21 -21.92 7.00
C GLY A 492 -16.23 -22.79 7.74
N LYS A 493 -16.27 -24.10 7.48
CA LYS A 493 -17.18 -25.02 8.18
C LYS A 493 -16.85 -25.17 9.65
N SER A 494 -15.56 -25.30 9.97
CA SER A 494 -15.11 -25.44 11.34
C SER A 494 -15.32 -24.17 12.14
N LEU A 495 -15.09 -23.03 11.50
CA LEU A 495 -15.39 -21.71 12.02
C LEU A 495 -16.89 -21.56 12.28
N GLY A 496 -17.75 -21.96 11.34
CA GLY A 496 -19.21 -21.94 11.52
C GLY A 496 -19.68 -22.79 12.71
N ILE A 497 -19.07 -23.96 12.92
CA ILE A 497 -19.34 -24.78 14.11
C ILE A 497 -18.94 -24.02 15.38
N VAL A 498 -17.69 -23.54 15.46
CA VAL A 498 -17.16 -22.81 16.63
C VAL A 498 -17.97 -21.55 16.93
N MET A 499 -18.38 -20.82 15.90
CA MET A 499 -19.19 -19.60 16.02
C MET A 499 -20.66 -19.87 16.27
N GLY A 500 -21.15 -21.10 16.07
CA GLY A 500 -22.55 -21.47 16.22
C GLY A 500 -22.88 -22.23 17.50
N VAL A 501 -21.90 -22.91 18.11
CA VAL A 501 -22.12 -23.68 19.34
C VAL A 501 -22.04 -22.81 20.60
N VAL A 502 -22.91 -23.13 21.55
CA VAL A 502 -23.02 -22.49 22.87
C VAL A 502 -22.29 -23.34 23.90
N PRO A 503 -21.42 -22.74 24.75
CA PRO A 503 -20.70 -23.45 25.79
C PRO A 503 -21.63 -24.24 26.72
N GLY A 504 -21.24 -25.46 27.10
CA GLY A 504 -22.01 -26.29 28.02
C GLY A 504 -23.26 -26.94 27.42
N MET A 505 -23.60 -26.65 26.16
CA MET A 505 -24.65 -27.37 25.43
C MET A 505 -24.09 -28.59 24.70
N SER A 506 -24.89 -29.66 24.67
CA SER A 506 -24.61 -30.89 23.92
C SER A 506 -25.26 -30.82 22.54
N TYR A 507 -24.51 -31.17 21.51
CA TYR A 507 -24.92 -31.15 20.11
C TYR A 507 -24.81 -32.54 19.49
N GLY A 508 -25.84 -32.96 18.78
CA GLY A 508 -25.75 -34.08 17.85
C GLY A 508 -25.03 -33.67 16.55
N LEU A 509 -24.64 -34.65 15.74
CA LEU A 509 -24.01 -34.38 14.44
C LEU A 509 -24.95 -33.62 13.47
N ALA A 510 -26.27 -33.82 13.60
CA ALA A 510 -27.29 -33.11 12.85
C ALA A 510 -27.38 -31.62 13.27
N ASP A 511 -27.22 -31.32 14.55
CA ASP A 511 -27.28 -29.96 15.08
C ASP A 511 -26.03 -29.16 14.67
N LEU A 512 -24.85 -29.78 14.75
CA LEU A 512 -23.62 -29.20 14.22
C LEU A 512 -23.70 -28.92 12.71
N THR A 513 -24.41 -29.79 11.98
CA THR A 513 -24.67 -29.62 10.53
C THR A 513 -25.54 -28.40 10.24
N SER A 514 -26.53 -28.13 11.09
CA SER A 514 -27.39 -26.94 10.99
C SER A 514 -26.58 -25.65 11.19
N LEU A 515 -25.71 -25.62 12.21
CA LEU A 515 -24.90 -24.45 12.57
C LEU A 515 -23.89 -24.02 11.49
N ALA A 516 -23.32 -24.99 10.76
CA ALA A 516 -22.33 -24.73 9.71
C ALA A 516 -22.95 -24.50 8.32
N GLY A 517 -24.28 -24.48 8.20
CA GLY A 517 -24.98 -24.31 6.92
C GLY A 517 -24.71 -25.43 5.89
N GLY A 518 -24.34 -26.63 6.35
CA GLY A 518 -23.98 -27.74 5.48
C GLY A 518 -23.49 -28.98 6.22
N ARG A 519 -23.40 -30.14 5.55
CA ARG A 519 -23.08 -31.43 6.19
C ARG A 519 -21.78 -31.40 6.98
N VAL A 520 -21.88 -31.55 8.31
CA VAL A 520 -20.75 -31.75 9.21
C VAL A 520 -20.48 -33.23 9.36
N THR A 521 -19.21 -33.62 9.15
CA THR A 521 -18.82 -35.03 9.19
C THR A 521 -18.33 -35.42 10.58
N ARG A 522 -18.54 -36.68 10.97
CA ARG A 522 -18.01 -37.22 12.24
C ARG A 522 -16.50 -37.01 12.38
N HIS A 523 -15.75 -37.06 11.28
CA HIS A 523 -14.31 -36.74 11.30
C HIS A 523 -13.99 -35.30 11.70
N LEU A 524 -14.78 -34.33 11.26
CA LEU A 524 -14.60 -32.92 11.65
C LEU A 524 -14.90 -32.75 13.14
N ALA A 525 -16.00 -33.34 13.60
CA ALA A 525 -16.36 -33.34 15.01
C ALA A 525 -15.28 -34.02 15.87
N THR A 526 -14.76 -35.19 15.46
CA THR A 526 -13.63 -35.85 16.13
C THR A 526 -12.36 -35.01 16.08
N HIS A 527 -12.09 -34.30 14.97
CA HIS A 527 -10.92 -33.42 14.87
C HIS A 527 -11.00 -32.25 15.86
N LEU A 528 -12.20 -31.68 16.04
CA LEU A 528 -12.46 -30.65 17.05
C LEU A 528 -12.40 -31.22 18.48
N VAL A 529 -12.76 -32.49 18.68
CA VAL A 529 -12.58 -33.22 19.95
C VAL A 529 -11.11 -33.46 20.27
N ASP A 530 -10.33 -33.98 19.32
CA ASP A 530 -8.89 -34.25 19.48
C ASP A 530 -8.10 -32.97 19.83
N ARG A 531 -8.59 -31.81 19.37
CA ARG A 531 -8.03 -30.48 19.67
C ARG A 531 -8.55 -29.90 21.00
N GLY A 532 -9.53 -30.55 21.61
CA GLY A 532 -10.15 -30.16 22.88
C GLY A 532 -11.10 -28.98 22.78
N TYR A 533 -11.63 -28.66 21.59
CA TYR A 533 -12.70 -27.67 21.44
C TYR A 533 -14.06 -28.27 21.75
N LEU A 534 -14.28 -29.52 21.34
CA LEU A 534 -15.44 -30.32 21.72
C LEU A 534 -15.02 -31.45 22.67
N SER A 535 -15.93 -31.98 23.47
CA SER A 535 -15.78 -33.21 24.22
C SER A 535 -16.87 -34.20 23.86
N THR A 536 -16.57 -35.50 23.85
CA THR A 536 -17.58 -36.54 23.65
C THR A 536 -18.43 -36.71 24.90
N VAL A 537 -19.74 -36.77 24.72
CA VAL A 537 -20.73 -37.08 25.76
C VAL A 537 -21.30 -38.49 25.48
N GLU A 538 -21.93 -39.12 26.47
CA GLU A 538 -22.67 -40.36 26.26
C GLU A 538 -23.73 -40.18 25.14
N ASP A 539 -24.01 -41.25 24.38
CA ASP A 539 -24.89 -41.27 23.19
C ASP A 539 -24.41 -40.50 21.93
N ASP A 540 -23.11 -40.60 21.58
CA ASP A 540 -22.56 -40.11 20.29
C ASP A 540 -22.67 -38.57 20.10
N GLY A 541 -22.90 -37.83 21.19
CA GLY A 541 -23.02 -36.36 21.25
C GLY A 541 -21.71 -35.62 21.53
N TYR A 542 -21.69 -34.32 21.21
CA TYR A 542 -20.52 -33.44 21.39
C TYR A 542 -20.89 -32.24 22.27
N ALA A 543 -20.16 -32.03 23.37
CA ALA A 543 -20.32 -30.83 24.21
C ALA A 543 -19.24 -29.80 23.89
N ALA A 544 -19.61 -28.53 23.89
CA ALA A 544 -18.68 -27.41 23.75
C ALA A 544 -17.87 -27.20 25.03
N THR A 545 -16.54 -27.15 24.90
CA THR A 545 -15.63 -26.86 26.02
C THR A 545 -15.42 -25.35 26.19
N SER A 546 -14.88 -24.91 27.34
CA SER A 546 -14.53 -23.50 27.59
C SER A 546 -13.51 -22.92 26.59
N LYS A 547 -12.73 -23.76 25.90
CA LYS A 547 -11.80 -23.32 24.84
C LYS A 547 -12.51 -22.70 23.63
N ILE A 548 -13.80 -22.97 23.43
CA ILE A 548 -14.57 -22.37 22.33
C ILE A 548 -14.83 -20.89 22.57
N ASP A 549 -15.00 -20.44 23.81
CA ASP A 549 -15.24 -19.02 24.11
C ASP A 549 -14.00 -18.16 23.90
N ASP A 550 -12.83 -18.68 24.27
CA ASP A 550 -11.55 -18.04 23.99
C ASP A 550 -11.34 -17.96 22.48
N LEU A 551 -11.60 -19.07 21.79
CA LEU A 551 -11.49 -19.14 20.33
C LEU A 551 -12.44 -18.15 19.62
N ARG A 552 -13.70 -18.02 20.05
CA ARG A 552 -14.68 -17.06 19.47
C ARG A 552 -14.22 -15.61 19.65
N ARG A 553 -13.80 -15.23 20.86
CA ARG A 553 -13.31 -13.87 21.15
C ARG A 553 -12.09 -13.51 20.30
N GLU A 554 -11.19 -14.46 20.11
CA GLU A 554 -10.01 -14.28 19.28
C GLU A 554 -10.34 -14.33 17.76
N ILE A 555 -11.35 -15.10 17.33
CA ILE A 555 -11.81 -15.11 15.92
C ILE A 555 -12.42 -13.76 15.56
N ASP A 556 -13.30 -13.23 16.41
CA ASP A 556 -13.90 -11.91 16.21
C ASP A 556 -12.82 -10.82 16.12
N ALA A 557 -11.74 -10.99 16.90
CA ALA A 557 -10.57 -10.11 16.88
C ALA A 557 -9.73 -10.19 15.58
N VAL A 558 -9.77 -11.31 14.85
CA VAL A 558 -8.97 -11.58 13.63
C VAL A 558 -9.86 -11.72 12.37
N GLY A 559 -11.18 -11.50 12.50
CA GLY A 559 -12.19 -11.81 11.48
C GLY A 559 -11.93 -11.17 10.10
N SER A 560 -11.32 -9.98 10.06
CA SER A 560 -10.91 -9.33 8.81
C SER A 560 -9.84 -10.11 8.04
N PHE A 561 -8.88 -10.73 8.73
CA PHE A 561 -7.86 -11.57 8.11
C PHE A 561 -8.46 -12.90 7.62
N VAL A 562 -9.38 -13.49 8.38
CA VAL A 562 -10.05 -14.74 8.01
C VAL A 562 -10.87 -14.61 6.72
N ALA A 563 -11.51 -13.45 6.54
CA ALA A 563 -12.31 -13.10 5.36
C ALA A 563 -11.47 -12.56 4.18
N SER A 564 -10.14 -12.51 4.32
CA SER A 564 -9.21 -12.02 3.30
C SER A 564 -8.79 -13.11 2.30
N ASP A 565 -8.11 -12.70 1.23
CA ASP A 565 -7.53 -13.60 0.24
C ASP A 565 -6.08 -14.02 0.60
N LEU A 566 -5.65 -13.76 1.84
CA LEU A 566 -4.30 -14.07 2.33
C LEU A 566 -4.28 -15.38 3.13
N CYS A 567 -3.12 -16.04 3.13
CA CYS A 567 -2.78 -17.11 4.06
C CYS A 567 -1.35 -16.94 4.58
N LEU A 568 -1.06 -17.59 5.71
CA LEU A 568 0.27 -17.63 6.30
C LEU A 568 0.92 -18.98 6.05
N LEU A 569 2.17 -18.93 5.60
CA LEU A 569 2.99 -20.11 5.35
C LEU A 569 4.22 -20.07 6.24
N ARG A 570 4.43 -21.15 6.98
CA ARG A 570 5.60 -21.28 7.83
C ARG A 570 6.85 -21.50 6.98
N VAL A 571 7.88 -20.72 7.25
CA VAL A 571 9.21 -20.85 6.69
C VAL A 571 9.86 -22.09 7.32
N VAL A 572 10.28 -23.04 6.48
CA VAL A 572 11.00 -24.24 6.90
C VAL A 572 12.50 -24.03 6.82
N ASP A 573 12.95 -23.28 5.83
CA ASP A 573 14.37 -23.11 5.56
C ASP A 573 14.65 -21.76 4.89
N VAL A 574 15.78 -21.15 5.23
CA VAL A 574 16.30 -19.92 4.62
C VAL A 574 17.79 -20.14 4.36
N THR A 575 18.14 -20.37 3.09
CA THR A 575 19.51 -20.70 2.69
C THR A 575 20.08 -19.67 1.73
N GLU A 576 21.36 -19.34 1.88
CA GLU A 576 22.07 -18.52 0.91
C GLU A 576 22.41 -19.35 -0.33
N VAL A 577 22.09 -18.83 -1.52
CA VAL A 577 22.29 -19.52 -2.79
C VAL A 577 23.13 -18.68 -3.74
N ALA A 578 24.09 -19.30 -4.43
CA ALA A 578 24.82 -18.64 -5.50
C ALA A 578 23.90 -18.46 -6.72
N SER A 579 23.61 -17.21 -7.11
CA SER A 579 22.99 -16.91 -8.40
C SER A 579 24.06 -16.76 -9.49
N GLY A 580 23.89 -17.48 -10.60
CA GLY A 580 24.74 -17.34 -11.79
C GLY A 580 24.46 -16.09 -12.62
N ASN A 581 23.33 -15.39 -12.39
CA ASN A 581 22.98 -14.17 -13.12
C ASN A 581 23.52 -12.92 -12.37
N PRO A 582 24.25 -12.02 -13.06
CA PRO A 582 24.74 -10.77 -12.47
C PRO A 582 23.65 -9.73 -12.21
N PHE A 583 22.41 -9.96 -12.66
CA PHE A 583 21.28 -9.05 -12.50
C PHE A 583 20.19 -9.60 -11.58
N VAL A 584 19.50 -8.67 -10.92
CA VAL A 584 18.31 -8.86 -10.09
C VAL A 584 17.21 -7.92 -10.59
N TYR A 585 15.96 -8.29 -10.38
CA TYR A 585 14.82 -7.69 -11.05
C TYR A 585 13.71 -7.33 -10.06
N ASP A 586 12.90 -6.34 -10.39
CA ASP A 586 11.76 -5.92 -9.56
C ASP A 586 10.64 -5.29 -10.40
N LEU A 587 9.44 -5.20 -9.82
CA LEU A 587 8.26 -4.60 -10.44
C LEU A 587 7.66 -3.53 -9.52
N SER A 588 7.19 -2.43 -10.11
CA SER A 588 6.39 -1.43 -9.41
C SER A 588 4.92 -1.57 -9.78
N VAL A 589 4.07 -1.79 -8.78
CA VAL A 589 2.61 -1.94 -8.94
C VAL A 589 1.89 -0.78 -8.29
N LEU A 590 0.97 -0.14 -9.02
CA LEU A 590 0.28 1.08 -8.59
C LEU A 590 -0.66 0.83 -7.40
N GLY A 591 -0.52 1.63 -6.34
CA GLY A 591 -1.48 1.73 -5.23
C GLY A 591 -1.43 0.62 -4.18
N CYS A 592 -0.72 -0.48 -4.42
CA CYS A 592 -0.66 -1.62 -3.49
C CYS A 592 0.76 -1.98 -3.04
N GLU A 593 1.80 -1.59 -3.78
CA GLU A 593 3.21 -1.79 -3.41
C GLU A 593 3.63 -3.26 -3.15
N ASN A 594 2.90 -4.19 -3.75
CA ASN A 594 3.23 -5.61 -3.70
C ASN A 594 2.86 -6.29 -5.02
N PHE A 595 3.40 -7.48 -5.21
CA PHE A 595 3.04 -8.38 -6.29
C PHE A 595 3.33 -9.83 -5.89
N VAL A 596 2.79 -10.77 -6.66
CA VAL A 596 3.03 -12.20 -6.44
C VAL A 596 4.21 -12.69 -7.28
N ALA A 597 5.19 -13.30 -6.64
CA ALA A 597 6.33 -13.91 -7.30
C ALA A 597 6.78 -15.22 -6.63
N GLY A 598 7.66 -15.94 -7.32
CA GLY A 598 8.27 -17.17 -6.81
C GLY A 598 7.50 -18.44 -7.15
N GLU A 599 8.08 -19.57 -6.76
CA GLU A 599 7.52 -20.89 -7.02
C GLU A 599 6.43 -21.20 -5.99
N GLY A 600 5.19 -21.23 -6.47
CA GLY A 600 4.01 -21.46 -5.65
C GLY A 600 3.29 -20.18 -5.23
N ALA A 601 3.68 -19.01 -5.76
CA ALA A 601 3.09 -17.70 -5.47
C ALA A 601 3.29 -17.24 -4.01
N ILE A 602 4.18 -16.26 -3.80
CA ILE A 602 4.47 -15.61 -2.52
C ILE A 602 4.34 -14.09 -2.70
N ALA A 603 3.81 -13.40 -1.69
CA ALA A 603 3.67 -11.94 -1.73
C ALA A 603 5.03 -11.26 -1.50
N CYS A 604 5.47 -10.48 -2.48
CA CYS A 604 6.73 -9.74 -2.49
C CYS A 604 6.46 -8.24 -2.47
N HIS A 605 7.24 -7.47 -1.71
CA HIS A 605 7.14 -6.01 -1.65
C HIS A 605 7.89 -5.38 -2.83
N ASN A 606 7.39 -4.28 -3.40
CA ASN A 606 8.10 -3.56 -4.45
C ASN A 606 9.21 -2.64 -3.90
N SER A 607 10.16 -2.22 -4.74
CA SER A 607 11.10 -1.16 -4.38
C SER A 607 10.41 0.20 -4.37
N ARG A 608 10.15 0.74 -3.17
CA ARG A 608 9.89 2.17 -2.96
C ARG A 608 11.15 2.88 -2.49
N GLY A 609 11.51 3.96 -3.18
CA GLY A 609 12.65 4.80 -2.82
C GLY A 609 12.39 5.58 -1.54
N GLN A 610 13.12 5.26 -0.47
CA GLN A 610 13.14 6.04 0.77
C GLN A 610 14.07 7.26 0.65
N GLN A 611 13.52 8.43 0.99
CA GLN A 611 14.17 9.67 1.46
C GLN A 611 15.17 10.38 0.54
N GLY A 612 14.82 11.63 0.17
CA GLY A 612 15.72 12.60 -0.48
C GLY A 612 15.20 13.22 -1.78
N ILE A 613 13.97 12.92 -2.20
CA ILE A 613 13.48 13.31 -3.53
C ILE A 613 13.04 14.77 -3.69
N GLY A 614 13.01 15.60 -2.63
CA GLY A 614 12.29 16.89 -2.61
C GLY A 614 12.38 17.74 -3.89
N ILE A 615 13.51 18.42 -4.12
CA ILE A 615 13.69 19.26 -5.31
C ILE A 615 13.88 18.44 -6.60
N SER A 616 14.51 17.27 -6.51
CA SER A 616 14.73 16.38 -7.66
C SER A 616 13.42 15.83 -8.25
N ALA A 617 12.38 15.65 -7.43
CA ALA A 617 11.04 15.23 -7.86
C ALA A 617 10.31 16.37 -8.56
N ALA A 618 10.40 17.60 -8.04
CA ALA A 618 9.86 18.79 -8.71
C ALA A 618 10.55 19.01 -10.08
N ALA A 619 11.87 18.87 -10.10
CA ALA A 619 12.70 18.86 -11.31
C ALA A 619 12.26 17.81 -12.33
N MET A 620 12.14 16.55 -11.89
CA MET A 620 11.71 15.45 -12.74
C MET A 620 10.28 15.65 -13.25
N TYR A 621 9.36 16.09 -12.38
CA TYR A 621 7.97 16.35 -12.77
C TYR A 621 7.88 17.48 -13.79
N GLY A 622 8.65 18.57 -13.61
CA GLY A 622 8.74 19.65 -14.59
C GLY A 622 9.27 19.19 -15.93
N GLN A 623 10.38 18.44 -15.92
CA GLN A 623 10.95 17.87 -17.15
C GLN A 623 10.00 16.88 -17.84
N LEU A 624 9.31 16.02 -17.10
CA LEU A 624 8.36 15.05 -17.66
C LEU A 624 7.12 15.72 -18.25
N THR A 625 6.65 16.80 -17.63
CA THR A 625 5.42 17.48 -18.06
C THR A 625 5.64 18.52 -19.14
N THR A 626 6.77 19.22 -19.13
CA THR A 626 7.05 20.34 -20.07
C THR A 626 8.18 20.04 -21.06
N GLY A 627 9.00 19.02 -20.79
CA GLY A 627 10.22 18.73 -21.58
C GLY A 627 11.38 19.71 -21.35
N LYS A 628 11.18 20.78 -20.56
CA LYS A 628 12.17 21.84 -20.37
C LYS A 628 13.17 21.50 -19.24
N PRO A 629 14.44 21.91 -19.37
CA PRO A 629 15.43 21.75 -18.30
C PRO A 629 15.12 22.64 -17.10
N ILE A 630 15.66 22.29 -15.94
CA ILE A 630 15.67 23.17 -14.76
C ILE A 630 16.78 24.19 -14.93
N ARG A 631 16.45 25.48 -14.81
CA ARG A 631 17.45 26.55 -14.85
C ARG A 631 17.84 26.94 -13.43
N VAL A 632 19.13 26.83 -13.11
CA VAL A 632 19.68 27.19 -11.81
C VAL A 632 20.74 28.25 -12.00
N THR A 633 20.53 29.42 -11.40
CA THR A 633 21.55 30.47 -11.37
C THR A 633 22.08 30.66 -9.95
N SER A 634 23.39 30.56 -9.76
CA SER A 634 24.01 30.61 -8.42
C SER A 634 25.28 31.47 -8.39
N ARG A 635 25.40 32.30 -7.35
CA ARG A 635 26.57 33.15 -7.06
C ARG A 635 27.00 32.96 -5.61
N VAL A 636 28.26 32.61 -5.39
CA VAL A 636 28.80 32.32 -4.04
C VAL A 636 29.21 33.59 -3.29
N GLY A 637 29.52 34.68 -3.99
CA GLY A 637 29.90 35.95 -3.37
C GLY A 637 30.22 37.04 -4.38
N LYS A 638 30.33 38.28 -3.88
CA LYS A 638 30.48 39.51 -4.66
C LYS A 638 31.62 39.47 -5.70
N ARG A 639 32.75 38.83 -5.37
CA ARG A 639 33.93 38.71 -6.26
C ARG A 639 33.92 37.46 -7.15
N LYS A 640 32.83 36.69 -7.17
CA LYS A 640 32.68 35.48 -8.00
C LYS A 640 31.59 35.73 -9.03
N ALA A 641 31.81 35.22 -10.26
CA ALA A 641 30.82 35.25 -11.32
C ALA A 641 29.58 34.45 -10.92
N ALA A 642 28.40 34.88 -11.39
CA ALA A 642 27.18 34.09 -11.28
C ALA A 642 27.18 33.02 -12.37
N HIS A 643 26.92 31.76 -12.01
CA HIS A 643 26.86 30.65 -12.95
C HIS A 643 25.41 30.28 -13.23
N VAL A 644 25.03 30.17 -14.50
CA VAL A 644 23.72 29.70 -14.97
C VAL A 644 23.89 28.29 -15.51
N PHE A 645 23.13 27.34 -14.97
CA PHE A 645 23.10 25.95 -15.42
C PHE A 645 21.70 25.59 -15.90
N ASP A 646 21.58 25.06 -17.11
CA ASP A 646 20.38 24.30 -17.50
C ASP A 646 20.68 22.82 -17.26
N ILE A 647 19.89 22.22 -16.38
CA ILE A 647 20.09 20.85 -15.89
C ILE A 647 18.91 20.01 -16.35
N GLN A 648 19.20 18.90 -17.02
CA GLN A 648 18.24 17.82 -17.28
C GLN A 648 18.63 16.61 -16.44
N LEU A 649 17.63 15.90 -15.91
CA LEU A 649 17.81 14.58 -15.34
C LEU A 649 17.90 13.55 -16.47
N ASP A 650 19.00 12.80 -16.52
CA ASP A 650 18.98 11.50 -17.17
C ASP A 650 18.43 10.48 -16.17
N THR A 651 17.14 10.18 -16.29
CA THR A 651 16.43 9.21 -15.44
C THR A 651 16.97 7.79 -15.59
N ARG A 652 17.68 7.47 -16.68
CA ARG A 652 18.26 6.14 -16.91
C ARG A 652 19.52 5.94 -16.08
N LYS A 653 20.41 6.94 -16.07
CA LYS A 653 21.67 6.91 -15.32
C LYS A 653 21.54 7.42 -13.88
N ASN A 654 20.41 8.06 -13.55
CA ASN A 654 20.26 8.84 -12.34
C ASN A 654 21.42 9.84 -12.17
N GLU A 655 21.72 10.55 -13.25
CA GLU A 655 22.78 11.54 -13.30
C GLU A 655 22.28 12.85 -13.90
N PRO A 656 22.78 13.99 -13.40
CA PRO A 656 22.52 15.29 -14.00
C PRO A 656 23.25 15.42 -15.33
N VAL A 657 22.53 15.79 -16.38
CA VAL A 657 23.10 16.26 -17.65
C VAL A 657 23.00 17.77 -17.68
N VAL A 658 24.14 18.45 -17.69
CA VAL A 658 24.19 19.91 -17.85
C VAL A 658 24.14 20.19 -19.36
N THR A 659 23.02 20.75 -19.83
CA THR A 659 22.84 21.10 -21.24
C THR A 659 23.38 22.49 -21.57
N HIS A 660 23.44 23.37 -20.57
CA HIS A 660 23.92 24.75 -20.70
C HIS A 660 24.71 25.16 -19.46
N ASP A 661 25.87 25.81 -19.62
CA ASP A 661 26.73 26.32 -18.54
C ASP A 661 27.36 27.65 -18.97
N GLU A 662 26.81 28.75 -18.45
CA GLU A 662 27.26 30.11 -18.76
C GLU A 662 27.55 30.91 -17.48
N THR A 663 28.34 31.97 -17.63
CA THR A 663 28.57 32.95 -16.58
C THR A 663 27.82 34.24 -16.89
N MET A 664 26.98 34.68 -15.95
CA MET A 664 26.27 35.96 -16.02
C MET A 664 27.10 37.03 -15.29
N GLU A 665 27.46 38.09 -16.01
CA GLU A 665 28.26 39.20 -15.46
C GLU A 665 27.40 40.10 -14.55
N GLU A 666 26.15 40.36 -14.93
CA GLU A 666 25.22 41.23 -14.20
C GLU A 666 24.17 40.41 -13.44
N TRP A 667 24.41 40.17 -12.15
CA TRP A 667 23.42 39.60 -11.22
C TRP A 667 23.14 40.59 -10.08
N HIS A 668 21.86 40.92 -9.87
CA HIS A 668 21.42 41.96 -8.93
C HIS A 668 21.78 41.70 -7.45
N GLN A 669 22.03 40.45 -7.04
CA GLN A 669 22.44 40.11 -5.67
C GLN A 669 23.95 39.86 -5.52
N GLU A 670 24.48 40.12 -4.32
CA GLU A 670 25.90 39.86 -4.02
C GLU A 670 26.21 38.35 -3.91
N HIS A 671 25.25 37.55 -3.46
CA HIS A 671 25.28 36.09 -3.40
C HIS A 671 23.85 35.53 -3.43
N GLY A 672 23.67 34.26 -3.79
CA GLY A 672 22.36 33.60 -3.77
C GLY A 672 22.21 32.50 -4.81
N THR A 673 21.06 31.82 -4.80
CA THR A 673 20.69 30.82 -5.81
C THR A 673 19.23 31.01 -6.21
N ARG A 674 18.96 31.12 -7.51
CA ARG A 674 17.63 31.11 -8.13
C ARG A 674 17.43 29.79 -8.82
N VAL A 675 16.26 29.20 -8.63
CA VAL A 675 15.85 27.96 -9.30
C VAL A 675 14.56 28.25 -10.04
N GLU A 676 14.53 27.95 -11.33
CA GLU A 676 13.37 28.13 -12.19
C GLU A 676 12.94 26.76 -12.73
N LEU A 677 11.68 26.42 -12.50
CA LEU A 677 11.07 25.18 -12.94
C LEU A 677 9.78 25.50 -13.67
N GLU A 678 9.61 24.92 -14.86
CA GLU A 678 8.34 24.96 -15.57
C GLU A 678 7.62 23.63 -15.36
N ILE A 679 6.37 23.69 -14.90
CA ILE A 679 5.57 22.52 -14.57
C ILE A 679 4.16 22.68 -15.14
N VAL A 680 3.55 21.58 -15.55
CA VAL A 680 2.10 21.54 -15.83
C VAL A 680 1.37 21.28 -14.51
N ALA A 681 0.66 22.28 -14.01
CA ALA A 681 -0.11 22.22 -12.76
C ALA A 681 -1.42 23.01 -12.86
N ASN A 682 -2.41 22.64 -12.05
CA ASN A 682 -3.67 23.37 -11.92
C ASN A 682 -3.57 24.40 -10.79
N TRP A 683 -3.71 25.68 -11.10
CA TRP A 683 -3.75 26.75 -10.10
C TRP A 683 -5.18 26.92 -9.58
N GLN A 684 -5.41 26.47 -8.35
CA GLN A 684 -6.68 26.67 -7.64
C GLN A 684 -6.51 27.72 -6.54
N GLN A 685 -7.35 28.77 -6.56
CA GLN A 685 -7.44 29.74 -5.48
C GLN A 685 -8.20 29.10 -4.30
N GLY A 686 -7.61 29.08 -3.11
CA GLY A 686 -8.27 28.58 -1.90
C GLY A 686 -7.33 28.35 -0.70
N GLN A 687 -7.92 28.23 0.50
CA GLN A 687 -7.22 28.09 1.78
C GLN A 687 -6.51 26.73 2.00
N ARG A 688 -6.45 25.83 1.02
CA ARG A 688 -5.71 24.55 1.14
C ARG A 688 -4.45 24.50 0.27
N PHE A 689 -4.03 25.63 -0.29
CA PHE A 689 -3.04 25.68 -1.36
C PHE A 689 -1.83 26.56 -1.00
N VAL A 690 -0.98 26.84 -1.99
CA VAL A 690 0.36 27.46 -1.87
C VAL A 690 0.36 28.72 -0.98
N ASN A 691 -0.68 29.53 -1.03
CA ASN A 691 -0.81 30.75 -0.21
C ASN A 691 -0.66 30.46 1.29
N ARG A 692 -1.46 29.53 1.83
CA ARG A 692 -1.39 29.15 3.26
C ARG A 692 -0.04 28.52 3.61
N TYR A 693 0.60 27.81 2.69
CA TYR A 693 1.94 27.26 2.91
C TYR A 693 2.96 28.39 3.12
N VAL A 694 2.94 29.41 2.28
CA VAL A 694 3.83 30.58 2.37
C VAL A 694 3.55 31.38 3.66
N GLU A 695 2.28 31.63 3.96
CA GLU A 695 1.84 32.32 5.18
C GLU A 695 2.30 31.60 6.45
N HIS A 696 2.09 30.28 6.53
CA HIS A 696 2.55 29.49 7.68
C HIS A 696 4.08 29.41 7.74
N THR A 697 4.76 29.40 6.59
CA THR A 697 6.22 29.42 6.53
C THR A 697 6.78 30.73 7.07
N ALA A 698 6.13 31.86 6.78
CA ALA A 698 6.50 33.16 7.35
C ALA A 698 6.32 33.16 8.88
N LEU A 699 5.23 32.57 9.38
CA LEU A 699 4.95 32.43 10.81
C LEU A 699 6.03 31.61 11.55
N ALA A 700 6.49 30.49 10.98
CA ALA A 700 7.53 29.66 11.58
C ALA A 700 8.96 30.24 11.46
N ASN A 701 9.16 31.21 10.55
CA ASN A 701 10.47 31.79 10.25
C ASN A 701 10.45 33.32 10.34
N PRO A 702 10.27 33.91 11.54
CA PRO A 702 10.17 35.35 11.74
C PRO A 702 11.45 36.12 11.38
N HIS A 703 12.57 35.42 11.22
CA HIS A 703 13.85 35.98 10.83
C HIS A 703 13.99 36.17 9.31
N ALA A 704 13.09 35.62 8.50
CA ALA A 704 13.13 35.69 7.05
C ALA A 704 12.16 36.74 6.50
N THR A 705 12.56 37.43 5.43
CA THR A 705 11.66 38.22 4.60
C THR A 705 11.23 37.36 3.41
N ILE A 706 9.93 37.21 3.18
CA ILE A 706 9.38 36.39 2.10
C ILE A 706 8.57 37.28 1.15
N HIS A 707 9.01 37.38 -0.10
CA HIS A 707 8.25 37.99 -1.17
C HIS A 707 7.59 36.90 -2.01
N TYR A 708 6.27 36.99 -2.18
CA TYR A 708 5.48 35.98 -2.86
C TYR A 708 4.54 36.62 -3.87
N THR A 709 4.82 36.38 -5.15
CA THR A 709 4.04 36.90 -6.28
C THR A 709 3.06 35.84 -6.77
N ARG A 710 1.77 36.08 -6.59
CA ARG A 710 0.68 35.15 -6.95
C ARG A 710 0.39 35.24 -8.47
N PRO A 711 0.26 34.11 -9.19
CA PRO A 711 -0.17 34.13 -10.58
C PRO A 711 -1.67 34.47 -10.70
N VAL A 712 -2.02 35.42 -11.56
CA VAL A 712 -3.43 35.73 -11.89
C VAL A 712 -3.91 34.81 -13.02
N GLY A 713 -5.02 34.11 -12.78
CA GLY A 713 -5.61 33.16 -13.73
C GLY A 713 -6.01 33.83 -15.06
N VAL A 714 -5.90 33.09 -16.16
CA VAL A 714 -6.17 33.59 -17.53
C VAL A 714 -7.58 34.18 -17.66
N ALA A 715 -8.57 33.62 -16.95
CA ALA A 715 -9.95 34.12 -16.93
C ALA A 715 -10.14 35.45 -16.18
N GLN A 716 -9.30 35.75 -15.18
CA GLN A 716 -9.34 37.02 -14.41
C GLN A 716 -8.56 38.15 -15.12
N ARG A 717 -7.62 37.82 -16.03
CA ARG A 717 -6.93 38.80 -16.87
C ARG A 717 -7.85 39.51 -17.88
N ALA A 718 -8.98 38.90 -18.22
CA ALA A 718 -9.93 39.46 -19.19
C ALA A 718 -10.87 40.53 -18.60
N ASN A 719 -10.97 40.64 -17.27
CA ASN A 719 -11.99 41.43 -16.59
C ASN A 719 -11.45 42.36 -15.47
N ALA A 720 -10.16 42.69 -15.48
CA ALA A 720 -9.55 43.54 -14.46
C ALA A 720 -8.87 44.78 -15.06
N ASP A 721 -9.40 45.95 -14.74
CA ASP A 721 -8.75 47.27 -14.87
C ASP A 721 -7.51 47.43 -13.96
N LYS A 722 -7.04 46.36 -13.30
CA LYS A 722 -5.82 46.36 -12.48
C LYS A 722 -4.73 45.51 -13.14
N PRO A 723 -3.56 46.10 -13.47
CA PRO A 723 -2.46 45.35 -14.05
C PRO A 723 -1.70 44.59 -12.96
N GLY A 724 -1.38 43.32 -13.24
CA GLY A 724 -0.24 42.63 -12.62
C GLY A 724 -0.56 41.56 -11.57
N ASN A 725 0.42 40.67 -11.41
CA ASN A 725 0.46 39.67 -10.33
C ASN A 725 0.55 40.39 -8.98
N GLU A 726 -0.37 40.10 -8.07
CA GLU A 726 -0.33 40.60 -6.70
C GLU A 726 0.90 40.02 -5.98
N THR A 727 1.73 40.89 -5.40
CA THR A 727 2.92 40.50 -4.64
C THR A 727 2.67 40.75 -3.16
N LEU A 728 2.61 39.66 -2.39
CA LEU A 728 2.62 39.72 -0.95
C LEU A 728 4.04 39.80 -0.42
N SER A 729 4.26 40.66 0.57
CA SER A 729 5.53 40.80 1.25
C SER A 729 5.34 40.54 2.74
N PHE A 730 5.98 39.50 3.25
CA PHE A 730 6.07 39.19 4.66
C PHE A 730 7.43 39.67 5.17
N PRO A 731 7.53 40.88 5.78
CA PRO A 731 8.80 41.39 6.29
C PRO A 731 9.27 40.58 7.50
N ARG A 732 10.59 40.47 7.68
CA ARG A 732 11.16 39.84 8.87
C ARG A 732 10.74 40.61 10.14
N ALA A 733 10.34 39.88 11.18
CA ALA A 733 10.01 40.40 12.50
C ALA A 733 11.25 40.53 13.41
N THR A 734 12.32 39.79 13.13
CA THR A 734 13.56 39.82 13.91
C THR A 734 14.81 39.70 13.03
N SER A 735 15.91 40.29 13.47
CA SER A 735 17.24 40.11 12.88
C SER A 735 17.99 38.91 13.47
N GLU A 736 17.56 38.40 14.62
CA GLU A 736 18.18 37.27 15.30
C GLU A 736 18.00 35.98 14.49
N LEU A 737 19.11 35.32 14.18
CA LEU A 737 19.10 34.06 13.45
C LEU A 737 18.86 32.89 14.41
N PRO A 738 18.12 31.86 13.98
CA PRO A 738 17.93 30.68 14.80
C PRO A 738 19.25 29.92 15.01
N LYS A 739 19.36 29.25 16.15
CA LYS A 739 20.53 28.43 16.48
C LYS A 739 20.77 27.37 15.41
N GLU A 740 21.98 27.31 14.88
CA GLU A 740 22.35 26.29 13.90
C GLU A 740 22.32 24.90 14.55
N ALA A 741 21.61 23.97 13.89
CA ALA A 741 21.58 22.58 14.34
C ALA A 741 22.94 21.93 14.03
N MET A 742 23.58 21.35 15.04
CA MET A 742 24.82 20.60 14.82
C MET A 742 24.51 19.14 14.48
N GLU A 743 25.26 18.58 13.52
CA GLU A 743 25.18 17.17 13.21
C GLU A 743 25.66 16.34 14.39
N ILE A 744 24.88 15.32 14.75
CA ILE A 744 25.21 14.39 15.84
C ILE A 744 25.26 12.96 15.32
N LYS A 745 26.09 12.16 15.98
CA LYS A 745 26.12 10.72 15.78
C LYS A 745 24.82 10.09 16.31
N PRO A 746 24.35 9.01 15.70
CA PRO A 746 23.14 8.34 16.15
C PRO A 746 23.31 7.82 17.59
N HIS A 747 22.21 7.88 18.36
CA HIS A 747 22.17 7.32 19.69
C HIS A 747 21.90 5.81 19.64
N PRO A 748 22.54 4.96 20.47
CA PRO A 748 22.36 3.51 20.40
C PRO A 748 20.90 3.03 20.48
N HIS A 749 20.10 3.61 21.37
CA HIS A 749 18.67 3.28 21.49
C HIS A 749 17.81 3.60 20.24
N GLY A 750 18.30 4.44 19.33
CA GLY A 750 17.59 4.81 18.11
C GLY A 750 18.03 4.06 16.86
N VAL A 751 19.00 3.16 17.00
CA VAL A 751 19.52 2.38 15.87
C VAL A 751 18.84 1.01 15.84
N GLU A 752 18.17 0.73 14.73
CA GLU A 752 17.58 -0.58 14.45
C GLU A 752 18.67 -1.61 14.14
N LEU A 753 18.39 -2.89 14.39
CA LEU A 753 19.35 -4.00 14.23
C LEU A 753 20.07 -3.98 12.86
N GLY A 754 19.33 -3.73 11.77
CA GLY A 754 19.91 -3.67 10.42
C GLY A 754 20.91 -2.52 10.24
N ALA A 755 20.62 -1.35 10.80
CA ALA A 755 21.51 -0.20 10.77
C ALA A 755 22.75 -0.44 11.65
N LEU A 756 22.60 -1.06 12.82
CA LEU A 756 23.71 -1.47 13.69
C LEU A 756 24.67 -2.41 12.94
N MET A 757 24.13 -3.41 12.25
CA MET A 757 24.94 -4.35 11.45
C MET A 757 25.66 -3.66 10.29
N LEU A 758 24.99 -2.75 9.56
CA LEU A 758 25.59 -2.00 8.47
C LEU A 758 26.74 -1.12 8.97
N MET A 759 26.49 -0.34 10.04
CA MET A 759 27.50 0.50 10.67
C MET A 759 28.69 -0.32 11.18
N ALA A 760 28.46 -1.52 11.70
CA ALA A 760 29.52 -2.42 12.15
C ALA A 760 30.36 -2.97 10.97
N ARG A 761 29.77 -3.23 9.80
CA ARG A 761 30.51 -3.65 8.59
C ARG A 761 31.41 -2.55 8.03
N GLU A 762 30.90 -1.31 8.03
CA GLU A 762 31.58 -0.13 7.50
C GLU A 762 32.57 0.50 8.48
N SER A 763 32.47 0.13 9.77
CA SER A 763 33.35 0.65 10.80
C SER A 763 34.82 0.34 10.50
N LYS A 764 35.65 1.36 10.70
CA LYS A 764 37.12 1.25 10.64
C LYS A 764 37.74 0.87 11.99
N SER A 765 36.94 0.68 13.03
CA SER A 765 37.42 0.39 14.39
C SER A 765 37.97 -1.04 14.50
N HIS A 766 39.00 -1.23 15.32
CA HIS A 766 39.67 -2.53 15.48
C HIS A 766 38.84 -3.55 16.27
N ASP A 767 38.03 -3.09 17.22
CA ASP A 767 37.17 -3.91 18.07
C ASP A 767 35.75 -3.31 18.24
N VAL A 768 34.82 -4.14 18.71
CA VAL A 768 33.42 -3.71 18.97
C VAL A 768 33.37 -2.62 20.05
N ARG A 769 34.26 -2.67 21.04
CA ARG A 769 34.35 -1.64 22.09
C ARG A 769 34.66 -0.27 21.50
N GLY A 770 35.67 -0.18 20.64
CA GLY A 770 36.02 1.04 19.91
C GLY A 770 34.93 1.45 18.92
N PHE A 771 34.25 0.51 18.26
CA PHE A 771 33.09 0.81 17.42
C PHE A 771 31.97 1.49 18.21
N LEU A 772 31.58 0.95 19.36
CA LEU A 772 30.52 1.53 20.20
C LEU A 772 30.83 2.97 20.64
N GLN A 773 32.10 3.26 20.95
CA GLN A 773 32.54 4.60 21.35
C GLN A 773 32.63 5.58 20.17
N THR A 774 33.03 5.10 18.99
CA THR A 774 33.31 5.97 17.83
C THR A 774 32.08 6.22 16.96
N ALA A 775 31.20 5.24 16.82
CA ALA A 775 30.05 5.30 15.92
C ALA A 775 28.80 5.92 16.53
N PHE A 776 28.66 5.87 17.86
CA PHE A 776 27.46 6.32 18.57
C PHE A 776 27.73 7.55 19.44
N SER A 777 26.69 8.36 19.65
CA SER A 777 26.76 9.46 20.62
C SER A 777 26.58 8.94 22.05
N ARG A 778 27.24 9.60 23.01
CA ARG A 778 27.06 9.39 24.47
C ARG A 778 27.38 7.98 24.99
N VAL A 779 28.22 7.23 24.28
CA VAL A 779 28.76 5.94 24.75
C VAL A 779 30.19 6.13 25.26
N SER A 780 30.37 6.11 26.58
CA SER A 780 31.70 6.18 27.21
C SER A 780 32.41 4.81 27.20
N ALA A 781 33.71 4.80 27.50
CA ALA A 781 34.45 3.54 27.61
C ALA A 781 33.96 2.62 28.74
N ALA A 782 33.36 3.20 29.79
CA ALA A 782 32.70 2.49 30.88
C ALA A 782 31.36 1.90 30.41
N ALA A 783 30.52 2.71 29.74
CA ALA A 783 29.24 2.25 29.21
C ALA A 783 29.41 1.14 28.16
N ALA A 784 30.39 1.28 27.25
CA ALA A 784 30.74 0.22 26.31
C ALA A 784 31.24 -1.05 27.01
N GLY A 785 31.95 -0.91 28.14
CA GLY A 785 32.39 -2.04 28.96
C GLY A 785 31.22 -2.75 29.63
N GLU A 786 30.26 -2.00 30.18
CA GLU A 786 29.05 -2.55 30.80
C GLU A 786 28.18 -3.30 29.77
N ILE A 787 27.99 -2.71 28.59
CA ILE A 787 27.28 -3.36 27.48
C ILE A 787 27.97 -4.68 27.13
N LEU A 788 29.29 -4.68 26.95
CA LEU A 788 30.01 -5.90 26.57
C LEU A 788 30.07 -6.94 27.70
N ALA A 789 30.04 -6.53 28.97
CA ALA A 789 30.02 -7.46 30.10
C ALA A 789 28.74 -8.30 30.17
N LYS A 790 27.61 -7.75 29.72
CA LYS A 790 26.30 -8.42 29.68
C LYS A 790 26.13 -9.36 28.48
N VAL A 791 27.05 -9.31 27.52
CA VAL A 791 27.00 -10.09 26.27
C VAL A 791 27.90 -11.33 26.39
N SER A 792 27.40 -12.49 25.95
CA SER A 792 28.06 -13.79 26.09
C SER A 792 29.48 -13.85 25.51
N TRP A 793 29.74 -13.12 24.43
CA TRP A 793 31.03 -13.06 23.73
C TRP A 793 31.88 -11.83 24.07
N GLY A 794 31.39 -10.91 24.90
CA GLY A 794 32.05 -9.62 25.16
C GLY A 794 33.32 -9.70 26.00
N LYS A 795 33.68 -10.88 26.52
CA LYS A 795 34.94 -11.13 27.25
C LYS A 795 36.19 -11.11 26.36
N LYS A 796 36.05 -11.29 25.04
CA LYS A 796 37.16 -11.25 24.08
C LYS A 796 36.96 -10.10 23.08
N PRO A 797 38.06 -9.47 22.58
CA PRO A 797 37.95 -8.42 21.58
C PRO A 797 37.47 -9.01 20.24
N VAL A 798 36.24 -8.67 19.86
CA VAL A 798 35.63 -9.05 18.58
C VAL A 798 35.77 -7.91 17.58
N LYS A 799 36.05 -8.21 16.31
CA LYS A 799 36.10 -7.20 15.23
C LYS A 799 34.69 -6.76 14.82
N PRO A 800 34.43 -5.46 14.55
CA PRO A 800 33.11 -4.97 14.12
C PRO A 800 32.57 -5.64 12.85
N ARG A 801 33.43 -6.01 11.90
CA ARG A 801 33.01 -6.75 10.70
C ARG A 801 32.39 -8.12 11.01
N VAL A 802 32.86 -8.79 12.07
CA VAL A 802 32.30 -10.09 12.52
C VAL A 802 30.91 -9.87 13.11
N LEU A 803 30.75 -8.81 13.93
CA LEU A 803 29.44 -8.38 14.44
C LEU A 803 28.46 -8.05 13.30
N GLY A 804 28.93 -7.33 12.27
CA GLY A 804 28.12 -6.99 11.10
C GLY A 804 27.75 -8.20 10.22
N ALA A 805 28.53 -9.28 10.24
CA ALA A 805 28.24 -10.52 9.52
C ALA A 805 27.35 -11.48 10.33
N ASN A 806 27.50 -11.50 11.66
CA ASN A 806 26.80 -12.42 12.54
C ASN A 806 25.59 -11.77 13.23
N ARG A 807 24.39 -12.06 12.72
CA ARG A 807 23.14 -11.52 13.26
C ARG A 807 22.89 -11.90 14.73
N ALA A 808 23.19 -13.12 15.16
CA ALA A 808 22.92 -13.53 16.54
C ALA A 808 23.71 -12.67 17.54
N MET A 809 24.98 -12.39 17.23
CA MET A 809 25.80 -11.49 18.03
C MET A 809 25.27 -10.05 18.02
N ALA A 810 24.83 -9.56 16.86
CA ALA A 810 24.28 -8.21 16.72
C ALA A 810 22.92 -8.04 17.44
N GLU A 811 22.09 -9.07 17.43
CA GLU A 811 20.77 -9.10 18.10
C GLU A 811 20.93 -9.15 19.62
N GLU A 812 21.86 -9.98 20.13
CA GLU A 812 22.23 -10.00 21.54
C GLU A 812 22.75 -8.63 21.99
N LEU A 813 23.65 -8.02 21.21
CA LEU A 813 24.15 -6.67 21.50
C LEU A 813 23.04 -5.62 21.46
N HIS A 814 22.13 -5.68 20.49
CA HIS A 814 21.02 -4.73 20.34
C HIS A 814 20.05 -4.81 21.53
N LYS A 815 19.73 -6.02 21.99
CA LYS A 815 18.89 -6.25 23.18
C LYS A 815 19.56 -5.70 24.45
N VAL A 816 20.85 -5.99 24.64
CA VAL A 816 21.61 -5.48 25.80
C VAL A 816 21.74 -3.94 25.77
N ILE A 817 21.89 -3.34 24.58
CA ILE A 817 21.87 -1.88 24.42
C ILE A 817 20.52 -1.31 24.86
N ALA A 818 19.40 -1.96 24.54
CA ALA A 818 18.07 -1.50 24.94
C ALA A 818 17.85 -1.60 26.47
N GLU A 819 18.41 -2.62 27.11
CA GLU A 819 18.31 -2.84 28.57
C GLU A 819 19.25 -1.93 29.39
N THR A 820 20.35 -1.47 28.78
CA THR A 820 21.36 -0.66 29.49
C THR A 820 20.96 0.82 29.51
N ARG A 821 20.94 1.43 30.69
CA ARG A 821 20.62 2.86 30.84
C ARG A 821 21.79 3.71 30.34
N LEU A 822 21.61 4.33 29.18
CA LEU A 822 22.60 5.24 28.58
C LEU A 822 22.24 6.70 28.83
N MET A 823 23.26 7.57 28.74
CA MET A 823 23.07 9.01 28.85
C MET A 823 22.30 9.53 27.63
N ASN A 824 21.31 10.41 27.86
CA ASN A 824 20.50 10.98 26.79
C ASN A 824 21.35 11.65 25.69
N PRO A 825 20.91 11.58 24.41
CA PRO A 825 21.58 12.26 23.30
C PRO A 825 21.72 13.76 23.56
N PRO A 826 22.75 14.39 22.98
CA PRO A 826 22.94 15.83 23.11
C PRO A 826 21.78 16.60 22.45
N THR A 827 21.41 17.73 23.04
CA THR A 827 20.24 18.53 22.63
C THR A 827 20.58 19.66 21.66
N ASN A 828 21.88 19.91 21.43
CA ASN A 828 22.41 20.91 20.51
C ASN A 828 22.17 20.60 19.01
N CYS A 829 21.61 19.43 18.70
CA CYS A 829 21.15 19.08 17.36
C CYS A 829 19.74 19.60 17.04
N LEU A 830 19.05 20.19 18.02
CA LEU A 830 17.71 20.74 17.84
C LEU A 830 17.80 22.25 17.58
N SER A 831 16.99 22.73 16.64
CA SER A 831 16.80 24.16 16.35
C SER A 831 15.33 24.52 16.58
N PRO A 832 14.90 24.67 17.85
CA PRO A 832 13.57 25.17 18.18
C PRO A 832 13.36 26.60 17.64
N ILE A 833 12.10 27.08 17.59
CA ILE A 833 11.80 28.48 17.25
C ILE A 833 12.14 29.38 18.44
N GLY A 834 11.74 28.99 19.65
CA GLY A 834 11.89 29.74 20.89
C GLY A 834 10.67 30.62 21.21
N ASP A 835 10.45 30.84 22.51
CA ASP A 835 9.26 31.55 23.02
C ASP A 835 9.11 32.97 22.49
N GLU A 836 10.19 33.74 22.51
CA GLU A 836 10.19 35.15 22.09
C GLU A 836 10.02 35.29 20.58
N LEU A 837 10.74 34.45 19.81
CA LEU A 837 10.65 34.44 18.36
C LEU A 837 9.28 33.97 17.88
N MET A 838 8.68 32.98 18.54
CA MET A 838 7.32 32.52 18.25
C MET A 838 6.29 33.61 18.54
N ARG A 839 6.43 34.36 19.64
CA ARG A 839 5.56 35.50 19.95
C ARG A 839 5.67 36.60 18.89
N LYS A 840 6.89 37.01 18.52
CA LYS A 840 7.14 38.00 17.45
C LYS A 840 6.59 37.52 16.11
N GLY A 841 6.72 36.23 15.79
CA GLY A 841 6.15 35.61 14.59
C GLY A 841 4.62 35.70 14.56
N LEU A 842 3.94 35.37 15.66
CA LEU A 842 2.49 35.48 15.78
C LEU A 842 2.01 36.93 15.62
N VAL A 843 2.67 37.89 16.28
CA VAL A 843 2.34 39.32 16.16
C VAL A 843 2.52 39.82 14.71
N SER A 844 3.64 39.49 14.08
CA SER A 844 3.90 39.88 12.67
C SER A 844 2.89 39.27 11.71
N PHE A 845 2.49 38.01 11.94
CA PHE A 845 1.52 37.30 11.12
C PHE A 845 0.12 37.91 11.22
N LEU A 846 -0.34 38.20 12.44
CA LEU A 846 -1.63 38.84 12.70
C LEU A 846 -1.73 40.23 12.04
N ASN A 847 -0.65 41.02 12.10
CA ASN A 847 -0.59 42.33 11.43
C ASN A 847 -0.84 42.25 9.91
N VAL A 848 -0.35 41.18 9.26
CA VAL A 848 -0.45 41.00 7.80
C VAL A 848 -1.84 40.49 7.40
N ILE A 849 -2.39 39.49 8.11
CA ILE A 849 -3.70 38.91 7.76
C ILE A 849 -4.85 39.90 7.95
N GLU A 850 -4.82 40.70 9.03
CA GLU A 850 -5.86 41.71 9.25
C GLU A 850 -5.80 42.86 8.23
N SER A 851 -4.76 42.95 7.39
CA SER A 851 -4.77 43.87 6.22
C SER A 851 -5.65 43.39 5.08
N GLU A 852 -5.85 42.07 4.92
CA GLU A 852 -6.63 41.51 3.81
C GLU A 852 -8.13 41.42 4.17
N GLY A 853 -8.50 41.36 5.45
CA GLY A 853 -9.87 41.21 5.93
C GLY A 853 -10.82 42.39 5.67
N GLU A 854 -10.32 43.57 5.30
CA GLU A 854 -11.15 44.72 4.90
C GLU A 854 -11.67 44.61 3.44
N SER A 855 -11.15 43.66 2.65
CA SER A 855 -11.73 43.32 1.33
C SER A 855 -12.63 42.10 1.47
N GLY A 856 -13.94 42.37 1.51
CA GLY A 856 -14.98 41.39 1.81
C GLY A 856 -14.96 40.14 0.95
N ASP A 857 -15.04 38.99 1.63
CA ASP A 857 -15.79 37.81 1.20
C ASP A 857 -16.11 37.00 2.45
N GLU A 858 -17.23 37.34 3.08
CA GLU A 858 -17.83 36.49 4.11
C GLU A 858 -18.31 35.17 3.47
N ASN A 859 -18.08 34.07 4.18
CA ASN A 859 -18.61 32.72 3.93
C ASN A 859 -17.94 31.85 2.85
N THR A 860 -16.67 31.48 3.07
CA THR A 860 -16.22 30.14 2.63
C THR A 860 -15.22 29.52 3.60
N GLN A 861 -15.72 28.88 4.66
CA GLN A 861 -14.92 27.95 5.47
C GLN A 861 -15.58 26.57 5.54
N LEU A 862 -15.20 25.79 4.53
CA LEU A 862 -15.06 24.33 4.36
C LEU A 862 -15.43 23.38 5.52
N ASP A 863 -16.49 22.60 5.28
CA ASP A 863 -16.61 21.20 5.71
C ASP A 863 -15.39 20.40 5.23
N LEU A 864 -14.79 19.62 6.13
CA LEU A 864 -13.50 18.96 5.91
C LEU A 864 -13.59 17.46 5.54
N ASP A 865 -14.77 16.83 5.50
CA ASP A 865 -14.88 15.35 5.47
C ASP A 865 -15.74 14.72 4.34
N SER A 866 -16.09 15.41 3.26
CA SER A 866 -16.95 14.82 2.21
C SER A 866 -16.35 14.89 0.80
N ALA A 867 -15.34 14.05 0.54
CA ALA A 867 -14.99 13.63 -0.82
C ALA A 867 -15.84 12.41 -1.22
N GLY A 868 -17.13 12.64 -1.45
CA GLY A 868 -18.09 11.64 -1.94
C GLY A 868 -18.81 12.17 -3.17
N MET A 869 -18.49 11.59 -4.32
CA MET A 869 -19.10 11.86 -5.62
C MET A 869 -20.64 11.76 -5.54
N LYS A 870 -21.37 12.84 -5.87
CA LYS A 870 -22.81 12.76 -6.18
C LYS A 870 -23.16 13.57 -7.43
N PRO A 871 -24.16 13.12 -8.21
CA PRO A 871 -24.31 13.46 -9.62
C PRO A 871 -25.20 14.69 -9.83
N ALA A 872 -25.01 15.32 -10.99
CA ALA A 872 -25.83 16.41 -11.48
C ALA A 872 -27.33 16.04 -11.56
N LYS A 873 -28.20 16.92 -11.06
CA LYS A 873 -29.62 17.01 -11.50
C LYS A 873 -30.18 18.44 -11.38
N LYS A 874 -30.49 18.95 -12.58
CA LYS A 874 -31.67 19.70 -13.06
C LYS A 874 -32.21 20.93 -12.30
N ALA A 875 -32.33 21.97 -13.11
CA ALA A 875 -33.05 23.23 -12.91
C ALA A 875 -34.57 23.05 -12.64
N GLY A 876 -35.10 23.97 -11.83
CA GLY A 876 -36.53 24.19 -11.62
C GLY A 876 -36.77 25.58 -11.02
N LYS A 877 -37.59 26.38 -11.71
CA LYS A 877 -37.93 27.80 -11.53
C LYS A 877 -38.49 28.19 -10.15
N ALA A 878 -38.21 29.42 -9.70
CA ALA A 878 -39.18 30.32 -9.07
C ALA A 878 -38.75 31.80 -9.20
N ALA A 879 -39.73 32.66 -9.47
CA ALA A 879 -39.63 34.07 -9.85
C ALA A 879 -39.67 35.02 -8.62
N PRO A 880 -39.56 36.36 -8.79
CA PRO A 880 -38.97 37.28 -7.81
C PRO A 880 -39.99 37.88 -6.83
N ALA A 881 -39.55 38.22 -5.62
CA ALA A 881 -40.34 39.02 -4.69
C ALA A 881 -39.47 40.04 -3.93
N ALA A 882 -39.74 41.31 -4.25
CA ALA A 882 -39.76 42.50 -3.40
C ALA A 882 -38.77 42.63 -2.22
N LYS A 883 -37.89 43.64 -2.36
CA LYS A 883 -37.24 44.35 -1.26
C LYS A 883 -38.28 44.80 -0.22
N GLN A 884 -38.20 44.26 0.99
CA GLN A 884 -38.71 44.92 2.19
C GLN A 884 -37.54 45.18 3.13
N GLN A 885 -37.30 46.48 3.35
CA GLN A 885 -36.47 46.98 4.43
C GLN A 885 -37.09 46.59 5.77
N ALA A 886 -36.48 45.65 6.47
CA ALA A 886 -36.70 45.45 7.89
C ALA A 886 -35.56 46.12 8.65
N LYS A 887 -35.91 47.13 9.44
CA LYS A 887 -35.04 47.84 10.39
C LYS A 887 -34.30 46.82 11.27
N VAL A 888 -32.98 46.78 11.13
CA VAL A 888 -32.09 46.15 12.12
C VAL A 888 -32.00 47.13 13.30
N ALA A 889 -32.27 46.62 14.50
CA ALA A 889 -32.11 47.35 15.76
C ALA A 889 -30.65 47.81 15.92
N PRO A 890 -30.37 48.94 16.60
CA PRO A 890 -28.99 49.35 16.83
C PRO A 890 -28.28 48.30 17.67
N GLU A 891 -27.11 47.86 17.21
CA GLU A 891 -26.15 47.13 18.05
C GLU A 891 -25.88 47.93 19.33
N PRO A 892 -25.81 47.29 20.51
CA PRO A 892 -25.42 47.98 21.72
C PRO A 892 -23.98 48.48 21.53
N ALA A 893 -23.82 49.80 21.55
CA ALA A 893 -22.54 50.47 21.58
C ALA A 893 -21.68 49.85 22.70
N GLN A 894 -20.53 49.30 22.34
CA GLN A 894 -19.53 48.87 23.30
C GLN A 894 -19.12 50.10 24.14
N PRO A 895 -19.22 50.07 25.48
CA PRO A 895 -18.71 51.15 26.29
C PRO A 895 -17.17 51.19 26.15
N SER A 896 -16.65 52.29 25.63
CA SER A 896 -15.22 52.59 25.61
C SER A 896 -14.73 52.83 27.04
N ILE A 897 -14.03 51.85 27.60
CA ILE A 897 -13.31 52.00 28.87
C ILE A 897 -11.97 52.71 28.58
N PRO A 898 -11.54 53.69 29.40
CA PRO A 898 -10.27 54.40 29.22
C PRO A 898 -9.08 53.45 29.36
N ASP A 899 -8.02 53.68 28.58
CA ASP A 899 -6.77 52.89 28.53
C ASP A 899 -6.37 52.31 29.90
N ALA A 900 -6.60 51.01 30.06
CA ALA A 900 -6.00 50.22 31.13
C ALA A 900 -4.51 50.01 30.82
N SER A 901 -3.68 50.07 31.86
CA SER A 901 -2.24 49.80 31.80
C SER A 901 -1.93 48.53 31.00
N PRO A 902 -0.81 48.46 30.24
CA PRO A 902 -0.50 47.32 29.38
C PRO A 902 -0.36 46.04 30.22
N GLU A 903 -1.40 45.19 30.17
CA GLU A 903 -1.40 43.88 30.80
C GLU A 903 -0.38 42.96 30.12
N GLU A 904 0.42 42.22 30.89
CA GLU A 904 1.42 41.29 30.35
C GLU A 904 0.79 40.28 29.38
N GLY A 905 1.21 40.34 28.11
CA GLY A 905 0.81 39.37 27.08
C GLY A 905 -0.35 39.81 26.19
N VAL A 906 -0.93 41.00 26.40
CA VAL A 906 -1.93 41.59 25.50
C VAL A 906 -1.24 42.51 24.50
N GLU A 907 -1.39 42.20 23.21
CA GLU A 907 -0.87 42.99 22.09
C GLU A 907 -2.05 43.65 21.36
N LYS A 908 -1.96 44.96 21.15
CA LYS A 908 -2.95 45.71 20.36
C LYS A 908 -2.53 45.71 18.89
N ILE A 909 -3.25 44.98 18.07
CA ILE A 909 -2.98 44.80 16.64
C ILE A 909 -4.17 45.38 15.87
N LYS A 910 -3.93 46.42 15.08
CA LYS A 910 -4.93 47.13 14.25
C LYS A 910 -6.30 47.42 14.94
N GLY A 911 -6.26 47.78 16.23
CA GLY A 911 -7.47 48.13 17.00
C GLY A 911 -8.10 46.95 17.76
N HIS A 912 -7.63 45.74 17.52
CA HIS A 912 -8.05 44.52 18.23
C HIS A 912 -7.03 44.11 19.30
N ASN A 913 -7.52 43.67 20.46
CA ASN A 913 -6.67 43.17 21.55
C ASN A 913 -6.52 41.64 21.44
N TYR A 914 -5.28 41.17 21.29
CA TYR A 914 -4.93 39.75 21.26
C TYR A 914 -4.11 39.37 22.48
N PHE A 915 -4.52 38.32 23.19
CA PHE A 915 -3.70 37.69 24.22
C PHE A 915 -2.81 36.62 23.59
N ILE A 916 -1.49 36.73 23.75
CA ILE A 916 -0.53 35.79 23.17
C ILE A 916 0.30 35.12 24.28
N ALA A 917 0.30 33.79 24.27
CA ALA A 917 1.08 32.97 25.19
C ALA A 917 1.91 31.94 24.41
N THR A 918 3.20 31.85 24.71
CA THR A 918 4.11 30.84 24.14
C THR A 918 4.75 30.01 25.25
N VAL A 919 5.05 28.75 24.94
CA VAL A 919 5.74 27.80 25.81
C VAL A 919 6.66 26.91 24.99
N THR A 920 7.94 26.90 25.35
CA THR A 920 8.99 26.03 24.82
C THR A 920 9.37 25.03 25.88
N ARG A 921 8.97 23.78 25.69
CA ARG A 921 9.25 22.72 26.67
C ARG A 921 10.73 22.31 26.64
N PRO A 922 11.28 21.77 27.74
CA PRO A 922 12.62 21.19 27.71
C PRO A 922 12.65 19.99 26.74
N PRO A 923 13.77 19.75 26.04
CA PRO A 923 13.89 18.64 25.11
C PRO A 923 13.73 17.28 25.81
N LYS A 924 13.00 16.37 25.18
CA LYS A 924 12.80 14.98 25.57
C LYS A 924 13.40 14.05 24.52
N VAL A 925 13.40 12.76 24.80
CA VAL A 925 13.99 11.75 23.91
C VAL A 925 12.95 10.67 23.67
N TYR A 926 12.74 10.30 22.41
CA TYR A 926 11.89 9.18 22.04
C TYR A 926 12.70 8.25 21.14
N ARG A 927 12.73 6.94 21.45
CA ARG A 927 13.54 5.94 20.71
C ARG A 927 14.97 6.43 20.40
N GLY A 928 15.66 7.04 21.37
CA GLY A 928 17.01 7.59 21.17
C GLY A 928 17.12 8.87 20.32
N ASN A 929 16.02 9.42 19.82
CA ASN A 929 16.01 10.69 19.08
C ASN A 929 15.57 11.84 20.01
N PRO A 930 16.38 12.89 20.16
CA PRO A 930 15.97 14.06 20.91
C PRO A 930 14.88 14.81 20.12
N PHE A 931 13.87 15.29 20.83
CA PHE A 931 12.81 16.13 20.28
C PHE A 931 12.41 17.22 21.29
N GLN A 932 11.85 18.30 20.79
CA GLN A 932 11.36 19.42 21.59
C GLN A 932 10.02 19.87 21.04
N VAL A 933 9.09 20.21 21.93
CA VAL A 933 7.74 20.67 21.58
C VAL A 933 7.56 22.10 22.03
N GLU A 934 6.98 22.90 21.16
CA GLU A 934 6.67 24.31 21.40
C GLU A 934 5.20 24.55 21.06
N VAL A 935 4.51 25.30 21.91
CA VAL A 935 3.12 25.66 21.70
C VAL A 935 2.96 27.18 21.83
N GLY A 936 2.34 27.78 20.82
CA GLY A 936 1.92 29.18 20.82
C GLY A 936 0.41 29.27 20.78
N LEU A 937 -0.17 30.20 21.51
CA LEU A 937 -1.59 30.43 21.63
C LEU A 937 -1.86 31.92 21.42
N ALA A 938 -2.81 32.24 20.56
CA ALA A 938 -3.34 33.59 20.39
C ALA A 938 -4.85 33.56 20.60
N TYR A 939 -5.39 34.44 21.44
CA TYR A 939 -6.80 34.48 21.83
C TYR A 939 -7.37 35.89 21.71
N GLY A 940 -8.55 36.02 21.10
CA GLY A 940 -9.29 37.28 20.94
C GLY A 940 -9.24 37.86 19.53
N GLY A 941 -9.38 39.18 19.47
CA GLY A 941 -9.40 40.00 18.25
C GLY A 941 -10.53 39.72 17.27
N SER A 942 -10.22 39.62 15.98
CA SER A 942 -11.18 39.51 14.88
C SER A 942 -11.71 38.08 14.65
N TRP A 943 -11.24 37.09 15.43
CA TRP A 943 -11.69 35.71 15.28
C TRP A 943 -13.08 35.47 15.88
N PRO A 944 -13.94 34.69 15.20
CA PRO A 944 -15.31 34.44 15.65
C PRO A 944 -15.34 33.50 16.87
N PRO A 945 -16.15 33.79 17.90
CA PRO A 945 -16.21 32.99 19.12
C PRO A 945 -16.90 31.63 18.96
N ASP A 946 -17.79 31.49 17.97
CA ASP A 946 -18.61 30.30 17.78
C ASP A 946 -17.98 29.23 16.87
N LYS A 947 -16.77 29.47 16.34
CA LYS A 947 -16.09 28.54 15.43
C LYS A 947 -15.02 27.70 16.13
N THR A 948 -14.71 26.55 15.52
CA THR A 948 -13.57 25.73 15.93
C THR A 948 -12.27 26.49 15.77
N ILE A 949 -11.34 26.30 16.70
CA ILE A 949 -10.05 26.99 16.69
C ILE A 949 -9.22 26.70 15.43
N GLU A 950 -8.40 27.66 15.01
CA GLU A 950 -7.41 27.45 13.95
C GLU A 950 -6.17 26.74 14.52
N LEU A 951 -5.90 25.51 14.07
CA LEU A 951 -4.72 24.74 14.47
C LEU A 951 -3.61 24.78 13.42
N PHE A 952 -2.49 25.42 13.75
CA PHE A 952 -1.27 25.45 12.96
C PHE A 952 -0.31 24.37 13.45
N ARG A 953 0.05 23.45 12.56
CA ARG A 953 0.92 22.30 12.86
C ARG A 953 2.24 22.46 12.13
N PHE A 954 3.35 22.35 12.85
CA PHE A 954 4.70 22.46 12.31
C PHE A 954 5.57 21.29 12.75
N ALA A 955 6.40 20.80 11.82
CA ALA A 955 7.46 19.84 12.10
C ALA A 955 8.77 20.36 11.51
N ASN A 956 9.80 20.56 12.33
CA ASN A 956 11.07 21.16 11.93
C ASN A 956 10.90 22.44 11.09
N ARG A 957 10.03 23.36 11.56
CA ARG A 957 9.62 24.61 10.88
C ARG A 957 8.93 24.45 9.52
N VAL A 958 8.57 23.24 9.12
CA VAL A 958 7.76 22.98 7.92
C VAL A 958 6.29 22.91 8.31
N PRO A 959 5.40 23.67 7.66
CA PRO A 959 3.97 23.62 7.93
C PRO A 959 3.33 22.34 7.40
N LEU A 960 2.46 21.74 8.19
CA LEU A 960 1.69 20.54 7.84
C LEU A 960 0.25 20.94 7.50
N LEU A 961 -0.10 20.93 6.22
CA LEU A 961 -1.42 21.41 5.76
C LEU A 961 -2.44 20.27 5.62
N PHE A 962 -2.01 19.09 5.15
CA PHE A 962 -2.91 17.97 4.84
C PHE A 962 -3.02 16.95 5.99
N GLN A 963 -3.99 16.03 5.86
CA GLN A 963 -4.17 14.89 6.77
C GLN A 963 -4.26 15.26 8.27
N ARG A 964 -5.06 16.29 8.61
CA ARG A 964 -5.23 16.73 10.01
C ARG A 964 -5.74 15.63 10.93
N GLY A 965 -6.68 14.79 10.48
CA GLY A 965 -7.29 13.72 11.28
C GLY A 965 -6.33 12.57 11.62
N ALA A 966 -5.31 12.32 10.79
CA ALA A 966 -4.32 11.24 11.00
C ALA A 966 -3.05 11.72 11.74
N CYS A 967 -3.03 12.96 12.24
CA CYS A 967 -1.84 13.55 12.84
C CYS A 967 -1.88 13.52 14.37
N GLY A 968 -0.80 13.01 14.97
CA GLY A 968 -0.61 12.98 16.42
C GLY A 968 -0.66 14.36 17.07
N ILE A 969 -0.22 15.43 16.38
CA ILE A 969 -0.35 16.80 16.92
C ILE A 969 -1.83 17.14 17.17
N THR A 970 -2.70 16.89 16.18
CA THR A 970 -4.13 17.15 16.29
C THR A 970 -4.75 16.33 17.41
N GLU A 971 -4.44 15.04 17.48
CA GLU A 971 -4.96 14.17 18.51
C GLU A 971 -4.46 14.57 19.92
N GLY A 972 -3.23 15.05 20.05
CA GLY A 972 -2.68 15.55 21.31
C GLY A 972 -3.48 16.73 21.85
N ILE A 973 -3.89 17.63 20.96
CA ILE A 973 -4.74 18.79 21.29
C ILE A 973 -6.18 18.38 21.59
N VAL A 974 -6.76 17.46 20.81
CA VAL A 974 -8.13 16.95 21.03
C VAL A 974 -8.25 16.21 22.36
N ARG A 975 -7.22 15.45 22.77
CA ARG A 975 -7.17 14.74 24.06
C ARG A 975 -6.99 15.68 25.26
N THR A 976 -6.58 16.93 25.05
CA THR A 976 -6.46 17.91 26.14
C THR A 976 -7.86 18.43 26.49
N ASP A 977 -8.22 18.43 27.78
CA ASP A 977 -9.51 18.94 28.24
C ASP A 977 -9.49 20.48 28.35
N TRP A 978 -10.01 21.14 27.32
CA TRP A 978 -10.03 22.60 27.22
C TRP A 978 -11.13 23.27 28.06
N ARG A 979 -12.08 22.50 28.59
CA ARG A 979 -13.16 23.03 29.44
C ARG A 979 -12.61 23.59 30.75
N ASN A 980 -11.58 22.95 31.29
CA ASN A 980 -10.86 23.43 32.48
C ASN A 980 -10.14 24.77 32.24
N TYR A 981 -9.94 25.14 30.97
CA TYR A 981 -9.31 26.39 30.55
C TYR A 981 -10.31 27.41 29.98
N MET A 982 -11.59 27.31 30.37
CA MET A 982 -12.66 28.26 30.02
C MET A 982 -13.05 28.30 28.53
N LEU A 983 -12.75 27.24 27.77
CA LEU A 983 -13.19 27.07 26.38
C LEU A 983 -14.26 25.99 26.26
N SER A 984 -15.14 26.11 25.27
CA SER A 984 -16.10 25.06 24.94
C SER A 984 -15.41 23.98 24.09
N GLN A 985 -15.77 22.71 24.29
CA GLN A 985 -15.24 21.61 23.49
C GLN A 985 -16.28 20.48 23.33
N PRO A 986 -16.79 20.25 22.11
CA PRO A 986 -17.57 19.05 21.79
C PRO A 986 -16.72 17.78 21.89
N LYS A 987 -17.36 16.63 22.16
CA LYS A 987 -16.64 15.37 22.42
C LYS A 987 -15.89 14.90 21.16
N GLY A 988 -14.58 14.74 21.26
CA GLY A 988 -13.73 14.23 20.18
C GLY A 988 -13.38 15.25 19.09
N SER A 989 -13.67 16.53 19.29
CA SER A 989 -13.31 17.61 18.36
C SER A 989 -12.29 18.57 18.96
N LEU A 990 -11.78 19.48 18.11
CA LEU A 990 -11.05 20.66 18.58
C LEU A 990 -11.97 21.57 19.43
N PRO A 991 -11.40 22.37 20.35
CA PRO A 991 -12.17 23.34 21.11
C PRO A 991 -12.75 24.44 20.18
N VAL A 992 -13.76 25.13 20.70
CA VAL A 992 -14.49 26.21 20.04
C VAL A 992 -14.24 27.50 20.82
N GLY A 993 -13.90 28.56 20.10
CA GLY A 993 -13.56 29.86 20.66
C GLY A 993 -12.74 30.73 19.72
N PRO A 994 -12.57 32.03 20.02
CA PRO A 994 -11.81 32.97 19.21
C PRO A 994 -10.30 32.77 19.46
N MET A 995 -9.77 31.61 19.06
CA MET A 995 -8.40 31.19 19.37
C MET A 995 -7.71 30.53 18.17
N ALA A 996 -6.42 30.83 18.05
CA ALA A 996 -5.47 30.10 17.22
C ALA A 996 -4.44 29.38 18.08
N LEU A 997 -4.10 28.15 17.70
CA LEU A 997 -3.10 27.34 18.37
C LEU A 997 -2.02 26.91 17.38
N LEU A 998 -0.78 27.22 17.71
CA LEU A 998 0.41 26.80 17.00
C LEU A 998 1.10 25.69 17.79
N VAL A 999 1.39 24.57 17.15
CA VAL A 999 2.18 23.49 17.73
C VAL A 999 3.34 23.14 16.81
N HIS A 1000 4.55 23.21 17.35
CA HIS A 1000 5.78 22.87 16.64
C HIS A 1000 6.51 21.71 17.33
N ILE A 1001 6.93 20.74 16.53
CA ILE A 1001 7.85 19.68 16.96
C ILE A 1001 9.19 19.83 16.23
N ALA A 1002 10.27 19.98 16.99
CA ALA A 1002 11.64 19.97 16.50
C ALA A 1002 12.30 18.63 16.86
N SER A 1003 12.84 17.91 15.88
CA SER A 1003 13.53 16.62 16.10
C SER A 1003 14.51 16.32 14.97
N VAL A 1004 15.60 15.60 15.27
CA VAL A 1004 16.56 15.13 14.24
C VAL A 1004 15.86 14.21 13.24
N TRP A 1005 14.95 13.39 13.74
CA TRP A 1005 14.08 12.53 12.95
C TRP A 1005 12.65 12.79 13.40
N VAL A 1006 11.75 13.19 12.50
CA VAL A 1006 10.33 13.36 12.82
C VAL A 1006 9.61 12.09 12.34
N PRO A 1007 8.79 11.44 13.17
CA PRO A 1007 8.11 10.23 12.76
C PRO A 1007 6.87 10.60 11.96
N PHE A 1008 6.96 10.58 10.63
CA PHE A 1008 5.80 10.82 9.76
C PHE A 1008 4.99 9.54 9.54
N THR A 1009 3.67 9.68 9.33
CA THR A 1009 2.77 8.56 9.00
C THR A 1009 2.95 8.05 7.57
N SER A 1010 3.37 8.93 6.66
CA SER A 1010 3.59 8.67 5.24
C SER A 1010 4.85 9.35 4.73
N GLU A 1011 5.33 8.94 3.56
CA GLU A 1011 6.46 9.55 2.87
C GLU A 1011 6.17 10.98 2.39
N SER A 1012 4.89 11.37 2.30
CA SER A 1012 4.48 12.74 1.94
C SER A 1012 4.73 13.75 3.07
N LYS A 1013 5.08 13.29 4.28
CA LYS A 1013 5.42 14.12 5.45
C LYS A 1013 4.33 15.09 5.90
N GLU A 1014 3.05 14.73 5.74
CA GLU A 1014 1.91 15.59 6.05
C GLU A 1014 1.34 15.44 7.47
N ALA A 1015 1.66 14.33 8.13
CA ALA A 1015 1.18 14.02 9.48
C ALA A 1015 2.25 13.33 10.32
N VAL A 1016 2.30 13.69 11.60
CA VAL A 1016 3.18 13.09 12.61
C VAL A 1016 2.49 11.87 13.20
N ALA A 1017 3.20 10.77 13.37
CA ALA A 1017 2.69 9.52 13.91
C ALA A 1017 2.42 9.57 15.43
N HIS A 1018 1.57 8.67 15.90
CA HIS A 1018 1.04 8.63 17.26
C HIS A 1018 2.00 7.93 18.25
N TYR A 1019 3.10 8.59 18.61
CA TYR A 1019 4.01 8.08 19.64
C TYR A 1019 3.62 8.59 21.05
N PRO A 1020 3.50 7.72 22.06
CA PRO A 1020 3.08 8.11 23.41
C PRO A 1020 3.92 9.24 24.03
N ASP A 1021 5.25 9.19 23.90
CA ASP A 1021 6.16 10.20 24.44
C ASP A 1021 5.92 11.58 23.83
N ILE A 1022 5.72 11.63 22.50
CA ILE A 1022 5.47 12.87 21.76
C ILE A 1022 4.09 13.42 22.13
N MET A 1023 3.07 12.56 22.14
CA MET A 1023 1.69 12.92 22.49
C MET A 1023 1.59 13.51 23.89
N LYS A 1024 2.26 12.87 24.86
CA LYS A 1024 2.29 13.32 26.25
C LYS A 1024 2.95 14.69 26.36
N GLU A 1025 4.07 14.92 25.68
CA GLU A 1025 4.76 16.22 25.73
C GLU A 1025 3.95 17.33 25.05
N ILE A 1026 3.25 17.03 23.95
CA ILE A 1026 2.31 17.97 23.30
C ILE A 1026 1.17 18.35 24.25
N GLN A 1027 0.58 17.38 24.95
CA GLN A 1027 -0.47 17.65 25.93
C GLN A 1027 0.05 18.54 27.07
N LEU A 1028 1.22 18.23 27.63
CA LEU A 1028 1.80 19.02 28.71
C LEU A 1028 2.09 20.47 28.27
N ALA A 1029 2.60 20.66 27.05
CA ALA A 1029 2.83 22.00 26.48
C ALA A 1029 1.51 22.77 26.28
N ALA A 1030 0.49 22.11 25.74
CA ALA A 1030 -0.83 22.70 25.52
C ALA A 1030 -1.52 23.08 26.85
N GLN A 1031 -1.42 22.23 27.87
CA GLN A 1031 -1.94 22.50 29.21
C GLN A 1031 -1.24 23.71 29.86
N GLU A 1032 0.07 23.88 29.66
CA GLU A 1032 0.82 25.02 30.19
C GLU A 1032 0.36 26.34 29.57
N CYS A 1033 0.14 26.38 28.25
CA CYS A 1033 -0.50 27.52 27.57
C CYS A 1033 -1.96 27.72 28.02
N GLY A 1034 -2.72 26.63 28.17
CA GLY A 1034 -4.12 26.67 28.61
C GLY A 1034 -4.28 27.28 30.00
N ARG A 1035 -3.36 27.03 30.93
CA ARG A 1035 -3.36 27.68 32.26
C ARG A 1035 -3.16 29.19 32.16
N LYS A 1036 -2.21 29.65 31.35
CA LYS A 1036 -1.98 31.10 31.11
C LYS A 1036 -3.24 31.77 30.54
N LEU A 1037 -3.89 31.11 29.58
CA LEU A 1037 -5.16 31.58 29.00
C LEU A 1037 -6.28 31.63 30.04
N ALA A 1038 -6.44 30.58 30.85
CA ALA A 1038 -7.50 30.51 31.85
C ALA A 1038 -7.39 31.65 32.88
N THR A 1039 -6.17 31.98 33.31
CA THR A 1039 -5.91 33.12 34.20
C THR A 1039 -6.33 34.43 33.55
N PHE A 1040 -5.97 34.66 32.28
CA PHE A 1040 -6.38 35.85 31.53
C PHE A 1040 -7.91 35.97 31.42
N ILE A 1041 -8.60 34.89 31.03
CA ILE A 1041 -10.07 34.89 30.90
C ILE A 1041 -10.75 35.13 32.25
N ARG A 1042 -10.23 34.57 33.35
CA ARG A 1042 -10.77 34.78 34.69
C ARG A 1042 -10.61 36.24 35.13
N LYS A 1043 -9.43 36.84 34.94
CA LYS A 1043 -9.18 38.26 35.21
C LYS A 1043 -10.16 39.15 34.44
N ARG A 1044 -10.36 38.88 33.15
CA ARG A 1044 -11.30 39.63 32.30
C ARG A 1044 -12.76 39.46 32.74
N LYS A 1045 -13.22 38.23 33.02
CA LYS A 1045 -14.59 37.99 33.50
C LYS A 1045 -14.85 38.66 34.86
N ALA A 1046 -13.86 38.68 35.75
CA ALA A 1046 -13.96 39.40 37.01
C ALA A 1046 -14.11 40.91 36.77
N ALA A 1047 -13.27 41.50 35.92
CA ALA A 1047 -13.37 42.91 35.55
C ALA A 1047 -14.73 43.26 34.92
N ASP A 1048 -15.23 42.44 33.97
CA ASP A 1048 -16.54 42.61 33.33
C ASP A 1048 -17.68 42.49 34.35
N TYR A 1049 -17.60 41.53 35.28
CA TYR A 1049 -18.58 41.37 36.35
C TYR A 1049 -18.61 42.60 37.27
N GLN A 1050 -17.45 43.11 37.67
CA GLN A 1050 -17.37 44.33 38.48
C GLN A 1050 -17.90 45.55 37.73
N ALA A 1051 -17.64 45.67 36.42
CA ALA A 1051 -18.19 46.73 35.59
C ALA A 1051 -19.73 46.66 35.47
N GLN A 1052 -20.29 45.47 35.25
CA GLN A 1052 -21.75 45.25 35.26
C GLN A 1052 -22.35 45.55 36.63
N ARG A 1053 -21.70 45.12 37.71
CA ARG A 1053 -22.15 45.39 39.08
C ARG A 1053 -22.16 46.91 39.35
N ARG A 1054 -21.16 47.66 38.88
CA ARG A 1054 -21.13 49.13 38.95
C ARG A 1054 -22.28 49.78 38.20
N SER A 1055 -22.51 49.39 36.94
CA SER A 1055 -23.58 49.99 36.14
C SER A 1055 -24.97 49.70 36.74
N ILE A 1056 -25.15 48.50 37.31
CA ILE A 1056 -26.35 48.14 38.07
C ILE A 1056 -26.50 49.05 39.30
N PHE A 1057 -25.44 49.23 40.09
CA PHE A 1057 -25.49 50.13 41.25
C PHE A 1057 -25.79 51.58 40.85
N GLU A 1058 -25.22 52.10 39.77
CA GLU A 1058 -25.50 53.45 39.27
C GLU A 1058 -26.98 53.64 38.90
N LEU A 1059 -27.59 52.63 38.24
CA LEU A 1059 -29.02 52.61 37.91
C LEU A 1059 -29.89 52.61 39.19
N TYR A 1060 -29.57 51.77 40.18
CA TYR A 1060 -30.34 51.71 41.42
C TYR A 1060 -30.15 52.93 42.33
N ILE A 1061 -28.95 53.53 42.35
CA ILE A 1061 -28.65 54.73 43.14
C ILE A 1061 -29.52 55.90 42.69
N GLU A 1062 -29.85 56.00 41.40
CA GLU A 1062 -30.76 57.02 40.88
C GLU A 1062 -32.18 56.89 41.47
N GLU A 1063 -32.76 55.69 41.43
CA GLU A 1063 -34.08 55.41 41.99
C GLU A 1063 -34.11 55.59 43.52
N VAL A 1064 -33.07 55.10 44.21
CA VAL A 1064 -32.95 55.22 45.67
C VAL A 1064 -32.79 56.68 46.10
N ALA A 1065 -32.03 57.49 45.36
CA ALA A 1065 -31.88 58.92 45.65
C ALA A 1065 -33.21 59.69 45.51
N ILE A 1066 -34.05 59.32 44.53
CA ILE A 1066 -35.40 59.88 44.36
C ILE A 1066 -36.31 59.48 45.54
N ALA A 1067 -36.31 58.20 45.92
CA ALA A 1067 -37.13 57.69 47.02
C ALA A 1067 -36.74 58.31 48.38
N ILE A 1068 -35.44 58.38 48.69
CA ILE A 1068 -34.93 58.99 49.93
C ILE A 1068 -35.16 60.50 49.93
N GLY A 1069 -35.02 61.17 48.78
CA GLY A 1069 -35.35 62.59 48.64
C GLY A 1069 -36.81 62.89 49.00
N LYS A 1070 -37.76 62.02 48.57
CA LYS A 1070 -39.19 62.13 48.93
C LYS A 1070 -39.45 61.95 50.42
N ILE A 1071 -38.73 61.04 51.09
CA ILE A 1071 -38.91 60.75 52.52
C ILE A 1071 -38.27 61.84 53.40
N THR A 1072 -37.10 62.33 53.02
CA THR A 1072 -36.28 63.24 53.86
C THR A 1072 -36.45 64.72 53.54
N GLY A 1073 -37.20 65.07 52.48
CA GLY A 1073 -37.41 66.44 52.02
C GLY A 1073 -36.18 67.09 51.36
N ARG A 1074 -35.08 66.34 51.17
CA ARG A 1074 -33.85 66.81 50.51
C ARG A 1074 -33.94 66.63 49.00
N LYS A 1075 -33.28 67.53 48.25
CA LYS A 1075 -33.20 67.41 46.78
C LYS A 1075 -32.44 66.12 46.41
N PRO A 1076 -32.87 65.35 45.38
CA PRO A 1076 -32.26 64.05 45.03
C PRO A 1076 -30.80 64.14 44.55
N ASN A 1077 -30.40 65.23 43.88
CA ASN A 1077 -29.06 65.35 43.26
C ASN A 1077 -27.88 65.31 44.25
N PRO A 1078 -27.91 66.03 45.39
CA PRO A 1078 -26.90 65.88 46.45
C PRO A 1078 -26.74 64.45 46.95
N ILE A 1079 -27.87 63.76 47.20
CA ILE A 1079 -27.91 62.39 47.71
C ILE A 1079 -27.30 61.43 46.69
N LYS A 1080 -27.67 61.56 45.40
CA LYS A 1080 -27.08 60.78 44.29
C LYS A 1080 -25.56 60.92 44.25
N ARG A 1081 -25.04 62.14 44.43
CA ARG A 1081 -23.59 62.43 44.41
C ARG A 1081 -22.83 61.77 45.56
N GLU A 1082 -23.40 61.77 46.77
CA GLU A 1082 -22.82 61.11 47.94
C GLU A 1082 -22.79 59.58 47.76
N PHE A 1083 -23.89 58.99 47.31
CA PHE A 1083 -23.96 57.55 47.06
C PHE A 1083 -23.01 57.08 45.94
N LEU A 1084 -22.87 57.86 44.87
CA LEU A 1084 -21.88 57.56 43.81
C LEU A 1084 -20.45 57.58 44.34
N GLN A 1085 -20.10 58.52 45.22
CA GLN A 1085 -18.77 58.55 45.85
C GLN A 1085 -18.51 57.33 46.74
N VAL A 1086 -19.52 56.88 47.48
CA VAL A 1086 -19.42 55.66 48.30
C VAL A 1086 -19.27 54.42 47.40
N ALA A 1087 -20.10 54.30 46.35
CA ALA A 1087 -20.02 53.20 45.41
C ALA A 1087 -18.64 53.11 44.74
N HIS A 1088 -18.08 54.24 44.29
CA HIS A 1088 -16.75 54.27 43.68
C HIS A 1088 -15.64 53.85 44.67
N LYS A 1089 -15.73 54.26 45.95
CA LYS A 1089 -14.75 53.87 46.97
C LYS A 1089 -14.80 52.37 47.28
N VAL A 1090 -16.00 51.82 47.49
CA VAL A 1090 -16.17 50.38 47.80
C VAL A 1090 -15.70 49.53 46.63
N THR A 1091 -16.13 49.87 45.41
CA THR A 1091 -15.76 49.08 44.24
C THR A 1091 -14.30 49.23 43.83
N ALA A 1092 -13.57 50.26 44.29
CA ALA A 1092 -12.13 50.38 44.07
C ALA A 1092 -11.32 49.58 45.12
N ALA A 1093 -11.83 49.47 46.35
CA ALA A 1093 -11.21 48.65 47.39
C ALA A 1093 -11.33 47.15 47.09
N GLU A 1094 -12.52 46.71 46.67
CA GLU A 1094 -12.77 45.30 46.30
C GLU A 1094 -11.92 44.85 45.09
N ILE A 1095 -11.70 45.72 44.09
CA ILE A 1095 -10.80 45.40 42.96
C ILE A 1095 -9.38 45.12 43.45
N LYS A 1096 -8.86 45.94 44.38
CA LYS A 1096 -7.52 45.73 44.92
C LYS A 1096 -7.41 44.43 45.73
N GLU A 1097 -8.47 44.04 46.44
CA GLU A 1097 -8.50 42.77 47.17
C GLU A 1097 -8.58 41.56 46.23
N GLU A 1098 -9.41 41.62 45.18
CA GLU A 1098 -9.51 40.55 44.17
C GLU A 1098 -8.23 40.41 43.35
N GLU A 1099 -7.60 41.51 42.93
CA GLU A 1099 -6.29 41.48 42.25
C GLU A 1099 -5.22 40.83 43.13
N LYS A 1100 -5.21 41.16 44.42
CA LYS A 1100 -4.27 40.59 45.40
C LYS A 1100 -4.51 39.10 45.62
N ALA A 1101 -5.76 38.66 45.70
CA ALA A 1101 -6.11 37.24 45.81
C ALA A 1101 -5.70 36.44 44.56
N LEU A 1102 -5.87 36.99 43.36
CA LEU A 1102 -5.43 36.40 42.10
C LEU A 1102 -3.90 36.29 42.00
N MET A 1103 -3.16 37.29 42.50
CA MET A 1103 -1.70 37.24 42.57
C MET A 1103 -1.18 36.22 43.61
N GLU A 1104 -1.88 36.04 44.73
CA GLU A 1104 -1.54 35.02 45.74
C GLU A 1104 -1.78 33.58 45.23
N GLU A 1105 -2.75 33.36 44.33
CA GLU A 1105 -2.93 32.08 43.63
C GLU A 1105 -1.80 31.80 42.62
N GLU A 1106 -1.29 32.82 41.92
CA GLU A 1106 -0.16 32.69 40.97
C GLU A 1106 1.17 32.34 41.67
N GLY A 1107 1.37 32.76 42.93
CA GLY A 1107 2.59 32.58 43.70
C GLY A 1107 2.86 31.17 44.26
N LYS A 1108 1.93 30.21 44.12
CA LYS A 1108 2.14 28.81 44.55
C LYS A 1108 2.46 27.91 43.36
N PRO A 1109 3.74 27.78 42.95
CA PRO A 1109 4.39 26.47 43.13
C PRO A 1109 5.92 26.50 43.26
N LYS A 1110 6.50 25.69 44.17
CA LYS A 1110 7.84 25.04 43.99
C LYS A 1110 8.32 24.07 45.09
N ALA A 1111 7.64 23.93 46.23
CA ALA A 1111 8.17 23.09 47.33
C ALA A 1111 7.96 21.56 47.16
N LYS A 1112 6.94 21.10 46.43
CA LYS A 1112 6.63 19.65 46.34
C LYS A 1112 7.22 18.91 45.12
N SER A 1113 7.67 19.59 44.07
CA SER A 1113 8.25 18.93 42.88
C SER A 1113 9.75 18.69 42.96
N ARG A 1114 10.45 19.37 43.88
CA ARG A 1114 11.90 19.22 44.04
C ARG A 1114 12.28 17.98 44.87
N ALA A 1115 11.45 17.59 45.83
CA ALA A 1115 11.69 16.40 46.65
C ALA A 1115 11.49 15.06 45.91
N ARG A 1116 10.80 15.04 44.76
CA ARG A 1116 10.54 13.81 43.99
C ARG A 1116 11.50 13.62 42.80
N ALA A 1117 12.29 14.64 42.47
CA ALA A 1117 13.28 14.57 41.38
C ALA A 1117 14.69 14.15 41.86
N GLU A 1118 14.87 13.98 43.19
CA GLU A 1118 16.11 13.46 43.79
C GLU A 1118 16.01 11.97 44.19
N GLU A 1119 14.86 11.31 43.95
CA GLU A 1119 14.62 9.88 44.26
C GLU A 1119 14.20 8.98 43.06
N GLU A 1120 14.13 9.48 41.82
CA GLU A 1120 13.87 8.69 40.58
C GLU A 1120 14.90 9.02 39.48
#